data_AF-A0A8F5GX45-F1
#
_entry.id   AF-A0A8F5GX45-F1
#
_cell.length_a   1.000
_cell.length_b   1.000
_cell.length_c   1.000
_cell.angle_alpha   90.00
_cell.angle_beta   90.00
_cell.angle_gamma   90.00
#
_symmetry.space_group_name_H-M   'P 1'
#
loop_
_entity.id
_entity.type
_entity.pdbx_description
1 polymer ?
#
loop_
_entity_poly.entity_id
_entity_poly.type
_entity_poly.pdbx_seq_one_letter_code
_entity_poly.pdbx_strand_id
1 'polypeptide(L)'
;MHYGIESGPQQAWTEIFNVAMKWNGQNFSATIGPFANGTWIAWVFYDNTTGQWINYDNHPFWNWNLEVNPPNLGQTYATVLQNGSILITAIGRAPDEFDIHYGLTTGPQTGLSWSDITDELMTYNPLWGNYTIVIGPFSPGQWVQWVYHDLTLNQYYHNASGQNFAIQDVYSFIQYINASYNRYVYVEGQPANVTIYLQNTISQAINSLISIQVAGHVYNLSSTLKPGYNPLSLTLDTSQIPQGIYYPQLNVYVNNSLQRQAALPPLYVLNITGKKPLSLVIVWNMHQPLYVAPNGSWEQPWVWLHTGQDFNWNGSLVGAYELQALLIKQFNVSVTIDFTPVLLYQWETILHEKNYSFTSNFGINPNHDISAVNYTINLYRQLINEGKVDVLTVPFYHPLQPLLLQDGYWSDVLAQIRMGENFTHEVFGVWANGTWTPEMAFDMDLVGLYNESNISYTILDQQGFLPYVTLVSGSLNPDQPFIVENNLGQTIIVLFRNTTLSNEFGFKFFSQSPQLTAQELIQQLAEIYMNNPGGVVTVALDGENPLIFNPTTGPADLYAIYQALSQYQGQWLITQTASEAIATHKPYSVITNLPVNSWDLNLNYWNNGYPGKTEIWQNVSLAREYLVAYTVTVGANISPLVYLPLNETPNSTNLVDTLWNYLYVAEGSDWTWQTGPPANGPQWFKEQAILYTSTIISEVKQQFSLIKLQSAKLDGNNLKLSIYNGINTTVRLLLVITNGKQQIQLPIMLSQGQNDFKIKLSNASSQLQIALYSPVSTSQVGLTLIPINSYGFLIAQYQVTLNKSTSSMVTYLLTLIGILIGSAIIIVIMKRGNI
;
A
#
# COMPACT_ATOMS: atom_id res chain seq x y z
N MET A 1 -7.61 39.29 20.33
CA MET A 1 -8.74 39.00 19.43
C MET A 1 -8.28 39.19 18.00
N HIS A 2 -8.52 38.18 17.18
CA HIS A 2 -8.30 38.22 15.74
C HIS A 2 -9.69 38.22 15.11
N TYR A 3 -10.00 39.20 14.27
CA TYR A 3 -11.34 39.38 13.72
C TYR A 3 -11.30 39.80 12.27
N GLY A 4 -12.38 39.55 11.54
CA GLY A 4 -12.49 39.91 10.14
C GLY A 4 -13.91 40.20 9.70
N ILE A 5 -14.02 40.81 8.52
CA ILE A 5 -15.28 40.99 7.81
C ILE A 5 -15.51 39.76 6.94
N GLU A 6 -16.72 39.22 6.94
CA GLU A 6 -17.10 38.09 6.08
C GLU A 6 -18.32 38.44 5.22
N SER A 7 -18.57 37.70 4.15
CA SER A 7 -19.72 37.93 3.27
C SER A 7 -21.02 37.30 3.79
N GLY A 8 -20.96 36.65 4.95
CA GLY A 8 -22.04 35.90 5.61
C GLY A 8 -21.45 34.96 6.67
N PRO A 9 -22.29 34.34 7.52
CA PRO A 9 -21.82 33.54 8.64
C PRO A 9 -20.91 32.39 8.19
N GLN A 10 -19.74 32.25 8.84
CA GLN A 10 -18.73 31.21 8.56
C GLN A 10 -18.15 31.24 7.15
N GLN A 11 -18.16 32.39 6.47
CA GLN A 11 -17.55 32.55 5.15
C GLN A 11 -16.09 32.98 5.25
N ALA A 12 -15.38 32.96 4.11
CA ALA A 12 -14.01 33.45 4.07
C ALA A 12 -13.93 34.93 4.45
N TRP A 13 -12.94 35.29 5.27
CA TRP A 13 -12.74 36.67 5.71
C TRP A 13 -12.17 37.51 4.57
N THR A 14 -12.84 38.61 4.23
CA THR A 14 -12.43 39.54 3.18
C THR A 14 -11.43 40.57 3.69
N GLU A 15 -11.52 40.92 4.97
CA GLU A 15 -10.63 41.85 5.66
C GLU A 15 -10.31 41.30 7.05
N ILE A 16 -9.05 41.40 7.49
CA ILE A 16 -8.57 40.75 8.71
C ILE A 16 -7.80 41.74 9.58
N PHE A 17 -8.09 41.73 10.88
CA PHE A 17 -7.58 42.66 11.87
C PHE A 17 -7.23 41.96 13.19
N ASN A 18 -6.42 42.65 14.01
CA ASN A 18 -6.04 42.19 15.34
C ASN A 18 -6.25 43.31 16.36
N VAL A 19 -6.79 42.98 17.53
CA VAL A 19 -6.88 43.90 18.67
C VAL A 19 -6.55 43.18 19.98
N ALA A 20 -5.70 43.81 20.79
CA ALA A 20 -5.37 43.32 22.12
C ALA A 20 -6.56 43.54 23.06
N MET A 21 -6.93 42.48 23.79
CA MET A 21 -8.01 42.56 24.79
C MET A 21 -7.44 42.93 26.15
N LYS A 22 -8.21 43.68 26.93
CA LYS A 22 -7.85 44.11 28.29
C LYS A 22 -8.70 43.38 29.32
N TRP A 23 -8.04 42.81 30.33
CA TRP A 23 -8.71 42.28 31.51
C TRP A 23 -9.24 43.42 32.38
N ASN A 24 -10.54 43.43 32.68
CA ASN A 24 -11.17 44.46 33.49
C ASN A 24 -11.45 44.03 34.95
N GLY A 25 -10.93 42.87 35.38
CA GLY A 25 -11.21 42.29 36.70
C GLY A 25 -12.23 41.14 36.68
N GLN A 26 -13.01 41.01 35.61
CA GLN A 26 -13.99 39.92 35.43
C GLN A 26 -13.91 39.26 34.06
N ASN A 27 -13.73 40.05 32.99
CA ASN A 27 -13.69 39.57 31.61
C ASN A 27 -12.54 40.23 30.83
N PHE A 28 -12.05 39.53 29.80
CA PHE A 28 -11.26 40.17 28.75
C PHE A 28 -12.22 40.92 27.80
N SER A 29 -11.92 42.17 27.48
CA SER A 29 -12.76 43.01 26.64
C SER A 29 -11.95 43.83 25.63
N ALA A 30 -12.54 44.07 24.46
CA ALA A 30 -12.07 45.00 23.44
C ALA A 30 -13.27 45.62 22.72
N THR A 31 -13.11 46.84 22.22
CA THR A 31 -14.11 47.51 21.38
C THR A 31 -13.54 47.59 19.96
N ILE A 32 -14.34 47.17 18.98
CA ILE A 32 -13.99 47.20 17.56
C ILE A 32 -15.10 47.93 16.77
N GLY A 33 -14.75 48.41 15.58
CA GLY A 33 -15.63 49.26 14.76
C GLY A 33 -15.32 50.76 14.90
N PRO A 34 -16.23 51.64 14.44
CA PRO A 34 -17.59 51.36 13.97
C PRO A 34 -17.64 50.60 12.63
N PHE A 35 -18.71 49.84 12.41
CA PHE A 35 -19.00 49.14 11.16
C PHE A 35 -20.30 49.66 10.55
N ALA A 36 -20.47 49.48 9.23
CA ALA A 36 -21.72 49.79 8.56
C ALA A 36 -22.83 48.79 8.94
N ASN A 37 -24.09 49.22 8.91
CA ASN A 37 -25.22 48.31 9.07
C ASN A 37 -25.20 47.23 7.97
N GLY A 38 -25.52 45.99 8.33
CA GLY A 38 -25.41 44.80 7.47
C GLY A 38 -24.01 44.22 7.34
N THR A 39 -23.01 44.72 8.09
CA THR A 39 -21.66 44.14 8.04
C THR A 39 -21.60 42.89 8.92
N TRP A 40 -21.21 41.76 8.34
CA TRP A 40 -20.87 40.55 9.09
C TRP A 40 -19.46 40.62 9.63
N ILE A 41 -19.32 40.40 10.94
CA ILE A 41 -18.06 40.42 11.66
C ILE A 41 -17.88 39.07 12.33
N ALA A 42 -16.74 38.41 12.08
CA ALA A 42 -16.35 37.18 12.73
C ALA A 42 -15.06 37.38 13.55
N TRP A 43 -14.89 36.61 14.62
CA TRP A 43 -13.66 36.65 15.44
C TRP A 43 -13.33 35.32 16.08
N VAL A 44 -12.05 35.18 16.41
CA VAL A 44 -11.47 34.13 17.25
C VAL A 44 -10.50 34.77 18.26
N PHE A 45 -10.16 34.02 19.31
CA PHE A 45 -9.19 34.47 20.30
C PHE A 45 -7.88 33.70 20.15
N TYR A 46 -6.77 34.39 20.32
CA TYR A 46 -5.45 33.78 20.36
C TYR A 46 -4.85 34.04 21.74
N ASP A 47 -4.50 32.98 22.44
CA ASP A 47 -3.79 33.06 23.71
C ASP A 47 -2.27 33.02 23.45
N ASN A 48 -1.65 34.19 23.54
CA ASN A 48 -0.20 34.35 23.38
C ASN A 48 0.63 33.53 24.39
N THR A 49 0.05 33.11 25.52
CA THR A 49 0.76 32.37 26.57
C THR A 49 0.89 30.89 26.22
N THR A 50 -0.19 30.30 25.71
CA THR A 50 -0.28 28.88 25.38
C THR A 50 -0.01 28.58 23.91
N GLY A 51 -0.03 29.62 23.04
CA GLY A 51 0.11 29.48 21.59
C GLY A 51 -1.11 28.85 20.92
N GLN A 52 -2.27 28.88 21.58
CA GLN A 52 -3.49 28.21 21.12
C GLN A 52 -4.52 29.20 20.58
N TRP A 53 -5.23 28.76 19.56
CA TRP A 53 -6.44 29.43 19.05
C TRP A 53 -7.66 28.89 19.78
N ILE A 54 -8.50 29.80 20.22
CA ILE A 54 -9.78 29.51 20.87
C ILE A 54 -10.85 29.96 19.88
N ASN A 55 -11.67 28.99 19.49
CA ASN A 55 -12.74 29.10 18.50
C ASN A 55 -14.09 28.82 19.18
N TYR A 56 -15.20 29.06 18.48
CA TYR A 56 -16.53 28.81 19.01
C TYR A 56 -16.65 27.34 19.46
N ASP A 57 -16.92 27.16 20.75
CA ASP A 57 -17.06 25.85 21.41
C ASP A 57 -15.86 24.91 21.19
N ASN A 58 -14.65 25.48 21.03
CA ASN A 58 -13.39 24.77 20.70
C ASN A 58 -13.42 23.96 19.39
N HIS A 59 -14.37 24.21 18.48
CA HIS A 59 -14.39 23.57 17.18
C HIS A 59 -13.43 24.26 16.19
N PRO A 60 -12.54 23.51 15.52
CA PRO A 60 -11.72 24.05 14.44
C PRO A 60 -12.62 24.67 13.37
N PHE A 61 -12.22 25.84 12.84
CA PHE A 61 -12.92 26.57 11.77
C PHE A 61 -14.25 27.24 12.14
N TRP A 62 -14.78 27.04 13.35
CA TRP A 62 -16.00 27.72 13.80
C TRP A 62 -15.69 29.03 14.52
N ASN A 63 -16.05 30.16 13.91
CA ASN A 63 -15.81 31.48 14.46
C ASN A 63 -17.04 32.00 15.21
N TRP A 64 -16.86 32.81 16.26
CA TRP A 64 -17.98 33.66 16.70
C TRP A 64 -18.22 34.71 15.63
N ASN A 65 -19.48 35.06 15.39
CA ASN A 65 -19.88 36.07 14.44
C ASN A 65 -21.16 36.81 14.87
N LEU A 66 -21.34 38.00 14.28
CA LEU A 66 -22.59 38.75 14.32
C LEU A 66 -22.71 39.63 13.08
N GLU A 67 -23.95 39.90 12.67
CA GLU A 67 -24.27 40.95 11.71
C GLU A 67 -24.60 42.25 12.44
N VAL A 68 -23.90 43.33 12.11
CA VAL A 68 -24.13 44.64 12.74
C VAL A 68 -25.42 45.24 12.21
N ASN A 69 -26.44 45.41 13.05
CA ASN A 69 -27.74 45.98 12.67
C ASN A 69 -28.32 45.35 11.37
N PRO A 70 -28.69 44.05 11.38
CA PRO A 70 -29.09 43.33 10.18
C PRO A 70 -30.32 43.96 9.51
N PRO A 71 -30.38 44.00 8.17
CA PRO A 71 -31.46 44.67 7.41
C PRO A 71 -32.78 43.88 7.37
N ASN A 72 -32.77 42.63 7.79
CA ASN A 72 -33.81 41.60 7.62
C ASN A 72 -34.32 41.05 8.97
N LEU A 73 -34.56 41.95 9.93
CA LEU A 73 -35.09 41.60 11.25
C LEU A 73 -36.37 40.76 11.16
N GLY A 74 -36.44 39.69 11.96
CA GLY A 74 -37.56 38.75 11.98
C GLY A 74 -37.54 37.71 10.86
N GLN A 75 -36.58 37.73 9.93
CA GLN A 75 -36.42 36.63 8.98
C GLN A 75 -36.14 35.34 9.74
N THR A 76 -36.96 34.31 9.50
CA THR A 76 -36.97 33.07 10.28
C THR A 76 -36.71 31.82 9.45
N TYR A 77 -36.15 30.81 10.11
CA TYR A 77 -36.25 29.42 9.71
C TYR A 77 -36.85 28.61 10.86
N ALA A 78 -37.85 27.77 10.56
CA ALA A 78 -38.49 26.89 11.51
C ALA A 78 -38.57 25.46 10.96
N THR A 79 -38.32 24.46 11.82
CA THR A 79 -38.46 23.04 11.46
C THR A 79 -39.07 22.24 12.61
N VAL A 80 -39.97 21.33 12.26
CA VAL A 80 -40.51 20.33 13.19
C VAL A 80 -39.45 19.25 13.43
N LEU A 81 -39.14 18.97 14.70
CA LEU A 81 -38.22 17.94 15.15
C LEU A 81 -38.95 16.61 15.32
N GLN A 82 -38.19 15.51 15.38
CA GLN A 82 -38.74 14.15 15.41
C GLN A 82 -39.63 13.83 16.64
N ASN A 83 -39.54 14.65 17.69
CA ASN A 83 -40.32 14.54 18.92
C ASN A 83 -41.55 15.47 18.96
N GLY A 84 -41.84 16.21 17.89
CA GLY A 84 -42.93 17.19 17.82
C GLY A 84 -42.58 18.58 18.35
N SER A 85 -41.34 18.80 18.83
CA SER A 85 -40.85 20.15 19.12
C SER A 85 -40.55 20.89 17.83
N ILE A 86 -40.50 22.23 17.88
CA ILE A 86 -40.20 23.07 16.72
C ILE A 86 -38.96 23.89 17.05
N LEU A 87 -37.90 23.68 16.28
CA LEU A 87 -36.73 24.55 16.29
C LEU A 87 -37.05 25.79 15.47
N ILE A 88 -36.97 26.97 16.09
CA ILE A 88 -37.23 28.26 15.46
C ILE A 88 -35.98 29.12 15.60
N THR A 89 -35.54 29.68 14.48
CA THR A 89 -34.44 30.66 14.42
C THR A 89 -34.94 31.96 13.80
N ALA A 90 -34.39 33.10 14.22
CA ALA A 90 -34.78 34.42 13.71
C ALA A 90 -33.59 35.38 13.68
N ILE A 91 -33.49 36.19 12.64
CA ILE A 91 -32.50 37.27 12.57
C ILE A 91 -32.96 38.42 13.48
N GLY A 92 -32.10 38.79 14.44
CA GLY A 92 -32.33 39.86 15.41
C GLY A 92 -31.05 40.66 15.63
N ARG A 93 -31.15 41.83 16.26
CA ARG A 93 -29.97 42.64 16.62
C ARG A 93 -29.34 42.11 17.90
N ALA A 94 -28.09 41.68 17.86
CA ALA A 94 -27.34 41.44 19.09
C ALA A 94 -26.85 42.79 19.68
N PRO A 95 -26.87 42.99 21.02
CA PRO A 95 -27.27 42.05 22.07
C PRO A 95 -28.72 42.25 22.57
N ASP A 96 -29.66 42.67 21.72
CA ASP A 96 -31.04 42.96 22.15
C ASP A 96 -31.68 41.71 22.78
N GLU A 97 -32.53 41.90 23.79
CA GLU A 97 -33.39 40.83 24.30
C GLU A 97 -34.53 40.58 23.31
N PHE A 98 -34.61 39.34 22.81
CA PHE A 98 -35.52 38.94 21.74
C PHE A 98 -36.29 37.71 22.17
N ASP A 99 -37.62 37.79 22.22
CA ASP A 99 -38.49 36.66 22.58
C ASP A 99 -39.42 36.26 21.42
N ILE A 100 -40.04 35.11 21.58
CA ILE A 100 -41.08 34.59 20.69
C ILE A 100 -42.42 34.58 21.44
N HIS A 101 -43.42 35.22 20.85
CA HIS A 101 -44.81 35.15 21.28
C HIS A 101 -45.55 34.16 20.39
N TYR A 102 -45.97 33.01 20.93
CA TYR A 102 -46.55 31.92 20.14
C TYR A 102 -47.80 31.31 20.78
N GLY A 103 -48.61 30.63 19.95
CA GLY A 103 -49.80 29.91 20.41
C GLY A 103 -50.32 28.92 19.36
N LEU A 104 -51.25 28.06 19.79
CA LEU A 104 -51.94 27.13 18.91
C LEU A 104 -53.02 27.83 18.09
N THR A 105 -53.22 27.38 16.85
CA THR A 105 -54.25 27.90 15.98
C THR A 105 -54.85 26.81 15.08
N THR A 106 -55.80 27.18 14.22
CA THR A 106 -56.52 26.26 13.33
C THR A 106 -55.93 26.16 11.92
N GLY A 107 -54.96 27.02 11.57
CA GLY A 107 -54.37 27.05 10.23
C GLY A 107 -53.26 28.10 10.07
N PRO A 108 -52.66 28.20 8.86
CA PRO A 108 -51.59 29.17 8.58
C PRO A 108 -52.09 30.60 8.37
N GLN A 109 -53.41 30.81 8.27
CA GLN A 109 -53.97 32.11 7.92
C GLN A 109 -53.79 33.12 9.06
N THR A 110 -53.39 34.36 8.71
CA THR A 110 -53.30 35.44 9.69
C THR A 110 -54.68 35.90 10.15
N GLY A 111 -54.78 36.28 11.43
CA GLY A 111 -56.02 36.75 12.06
C GLY A 111 -56.88 35.64 12.67
N LEU A 112 -56.41 34.39 12.65
CA LEU A 112 -57.02 33.29 13.41
C LEU A 112 -56.78 33.48 14.91
N SER A 113 -57.75 33.12 15.74
CA SER A 113 -57.59 33.12 17.19
C SER A 113 -56.49 32.16 17.63
N TRP A 114 -55.73 32.57 18.64
CA TRP A 114 -54.72 31.74 19.27
C TRP A 114 -55.25 31.19 20.61
N SER A 115 -54.87 29.97 20.95
CA SER A 115 -55.01 29.38 22.30
C SER A 115 -53.64 29.01 22.85
N ASP A 116 -53.54 28.80 24.17
CA ASP A 116 -52.30 28.38 24.85
C ASP A 116 -51.10 29.30 24.56
N ILE A 117 -51.39 30.61 24.58
CA ILE A 117 -50.43 31.66 24.23
C ILE A 117 -49.32 31.73 25.29
N THR A 118 -48.07 31.73 24.83
CA THR A 118 -46.87 31.76 25.67
C THR A 118 -45.81 32.69 25.06
N ASP A 119 -45.02 33.32 25.92
CA ASP A 119 -43.85 34.12 25.57
C ASP A 119 -42.58 33.41 26.08
N GLU A 120 -41.57 33.23 25.24
CA GLU A 120 -40.30 32.63 25.65
C GLU A 120 -39.09 33.35 25.05
N LEU A 121 -38.09 33.61 25.90
CA LEU A 121 -36.87 34.29 25.51
C LEU A 121 -36.03 33.43 24.55
N MET A 122 -35.62 33.99 23.42
CA MET A 122 -34.75 33.31 22.47
C MET A 122 -33.28 33.51 22.84
N THR A 123 -32.44 32.53 22.53
CA THR A 123 -31.00 32.59 22.80
C THR A 123 -30.24 33.00 21.55
N TYR A 124 -29.38 34.03 21.64
CA TYR A 124 -28.51 34.41 20.52
C TYR A 124 -27.46 33.32 20.26
N ASN A 125 -27.41 32.83 19.02
CA ASN A 125 -26.44 31.89 18.52
C ASN A 125 -25.38 32.62 17.68
N PRO A 126 -24.19 32.92 18.26
CA PRO A 126 -23.13 33.62 17.57
C PRO A 126 -22.41 32.76 16.52
N LEU A 127 -22.77 31.48 16.31
CA LEU A 127 -22.23 30.69 15.20
C LEU A 127 -22.94 31.01 13.89
N TRP A 128 -24.23 31.36 13.95
CA TRP A 128 -25.07 31.65 12.78
C TRP A 128 -25.59 33.10 12.75
N GLY A 129 -25.24 33.90 13.77
CA GLY A 129 -25.66 35.28 13.91
C GLY A 129 -27.17 35.49 14.08
N ASN A 130 -27.89 34.52 14.64
CA ASN A 130 -29.34 34.54 14.78
C ASN A 130 -29.80 34.15 16.20
N TYR A 131 -31.04 34.47 16.56
CA TYR A 131 -31.67 34.00 17.80
C TYR A 131 -32.32 32.64 17.55
N THR A 132 -32.22 31.72 18.51
CA THR A 132 -32.73 30.35 18.40
C THR A 132 -33.54 29.97 19.64
N ILE A 133 -34.60 29.18 19.43
CA ILE A 133 -35.38 28.54 20.50
C ILE A 133 -35.97 27.21 20.02
N VAL A 134 -36.25 26.29 20.95
CA VAL A 134 -37.02 25.07 20.69
C VAL A 134 -38.29 25.12 21.53
N ILE A 135 -39.45 25.14 20.88
CA ILE A 135 -40.76 25.18 21.54
C ILE A 135 -41.53 23.85 21.36
N GLY A 136 -42.56 23.61 22.17
CA GLY A 136 -43.33 22.35 22.17
C GLY A 136 -42.80 21.32 23.17
N PRO A 137 -43.04 20.00 22.97
CA PRO A 137 -43.57 19.38 21.76
C PRO A 137 -45.07 19.59 21.55
N PHE A 138 -45.49 19.60 20.29
CA PHE A 138 -46.90 19.66 19.89
C PHE A 138 -47.40 18.28 19.44
N SER A 139 -48.68 18.17 19.15
CA SER A 139 -49.30 16.96 18.60
C SER A 139 -49.36 17.04 17.07
N PRO A 140 -49.19 15.91 16.34
CA PRO A 140 -49.28 15.92 14.89
C PRO A 140 -50.61 16.50 14.39
N GLY A 141 -50.53 17.39 13.40
CA GLY A 141 -51.64 18.12 12.81
C GLY A 141 -51.95 19.47 13.46
N GLN A 142 -51.38 19.80 14.62
CA GLN A 142 -51.59 21.10 15.26
C GLN A 142 -50.85 22.20 14.50
N TRP A 143 -51.51 23.34 14.31
CA TRP A 143 -50.89 24.55 13.79
C TRP A 143 -50.37 25.40 14.95
N VAL A 144 -49.14 25.85 14.85
CA VAL A 144 -48.51 26.81 15.76
C VAL A 144 -48.29 28.10 14.98
N GLN A 145 -48.73 29.23 15.53
CA GLN A 145 -48.43 30.55 15.02
C GLN A 145 -47.58 31.34 16.01
N TRP A 146 -46.73 32.22 15.50
CA TRP A 146 -45.90 33.08 16.32
C TRP A 146 -45.57 34.42 15.66
N VAL A 147 -45.12 35.34 16.51
CA VAL A 147 -44.47 36.61 16.16
C VAL A 147 -43.25 36.78 17.07
N TYR A 148 -42.33 37.65 16.68
CA TYR A 148 -41.18 37.98 17.53
C TYR A 148 -41.37 39.32 18.20
N HIS A 149 -40.85 39.50 19.41
CA HIS A 149 -40.84 40.79 20.08
C HIS A 149 -39.42 41.10 20.55
N ASP A 150 -38.90 42.21 20.03
CA ASP A 150 -37.67 42.81 20.54
C ASP A 150 -38.04 43.65 21.75
N LEU A 151 -37.67 43.15 22.91
CA LEU A 151 -37.95 43.74 24.21
C LEU A 151 -37.12 45.01 24.44
N THR A 152 -35.97 45.14 23.77
CA THR A 152 -35.06 46.28 23.91
C THR A 152 -35.64 47.52 23.23
N LEU A 153 -36.24 47.35 22.04
CA LEU A 153 -36.93 48.43 21.33
C LEU A 153 -38.44 48.44 21.53
N ASN A 154 -38.99 47.44 22.21
CA ASN A 154 -40.42 47.21 22.35
C ASN A 154 -41.15 47.16 20.98
N GLN A 155 -40.62 46.37 20.04
CA GLN A 155 -41.12 46.26 18.67
C GLN A 155 -41.45 44.81 18.30
N TYR A 156 -42.63 44.57 17.71
CA TYR A 156 -43.04 43.27 17.19
C TYR A 156 -42.62 43.10 15.72
N TYR A 157 -42.16 41.90 15.37
CA TYR A 157 -41.81 41.49 14.01
C TYR A 157 -42.70 40.35 13.53
N HIS A 158 -43.26 40.55 12.34
CA HIS A 158 -44.08 39.61 11.59
C HIS A 158 -43.32 39.19 10.33
N ASN A 159 -43.90 38.31 9.51
CA ASN A 159 -43.32 38.00 8.22
C ASN A 159 -43.34 39.22 7.28
N ALA A 160 -42.65 39.12 6.13
CA ALA A 160 -42.52 40.22 5.17
C ALA A 160 -43.85 40.77 4.62
N SER A 161 -44.97 40.04 4.75
CA SER A 161 -46.32 40.47 4.36
C SER A 161 -47.14 41.04 5.51
N GLY A 162 -46.54 41.25 6.69
CA GLY A 162 -47.24 41.71 7.90
C GLY A 162 -48.11 40.62 8.55
N GLN A 163 -47.88 39.36 8.19
CA GLN A 163 -48.64 38.19 8.64
C GLN A 163 -47.87 37.42 9.71
N ASN A 164 -48.59 36.72 10.59
CA ASN A 164 -47.96 35.87 11.60
C ASN A 164 -47.21 34.72 10.93
N PHE A 165 -46.12 34.26 11.55
CA PHE A 165 -45.47 33.04 11.12
C PHE A 165 -46.30 31.84 11.56
N ALA A 166 -46.30 30.76 10.77
CA ALA A 166 -47.08 29.57 11.05
C ALA A 166 -46.37 28.31 10.58
N ILE A 167 -46.50 27.22 11.33
CA ILE A 167 -46.04 25.89 10.94
C ILE A 167 -47.01 24.84 11.49
N GLN A 168 -47.26 23.77 10.73
CA GLN A 168 -48.01 22.63 11.22
C GLN A 168 -47.04 21.59 11.76
N ASP A 169 -47.29 21.09 12.96
CA ASP A 169 -46.58 19.95 13.47
C ASP A 169 -46.94 18.70 12.65
N VAL A 170 -45.96 18.07 11.99
CA VAL A 170 -46.15 16.92 11.08
C VAL A 170 -45.22 15.75 11.40
N TYR A 171 -44.71 15.64 12.64
CA TYR A 171 -43.87 14.48 12.99
C TYR A 171 -44.67 13.17 12.97
N SER A 172 -43.97 12.09 12.62
CA SER A 172 -44.56 10.74 12.54
C SER A 172 -44.19 9.91 13.76
N PHE A 173 -45.20 9.33 14.40
CA PHE A 173 -45.04 8.38 15.50
C PHE A 173 -44.50 7.00 15.07
N ILE A 174 -44.35 6.76 13.76
CA ILE A 174 -43.64 5.59 13.24
C ILE A 174 -42.26 6.03 12.80
N GLN A 175 -41.21 5.46 13.40
CA GLN A 175 -39.82 5.69 13.02
C GLN A 175 -39.29 4.50 12.23
N TYR A 176 -38.52 4.77 11.18
CA TYR A 176 -37.72 3.78 10.48
C TYR A 176 -36.34 3.71 11.13
N ILE A 177 -35.93 2.53 11.57
CA ILE A 177 -34.65 2.32 12.25
C ILE A 177 -33.59 1.92 11.21
N ASN A 178 -33.83 0.81 10.50
CA ASN A 178 -33.01 0.33 9.40
C ASN A 178 -33.75 -0.78 8.63
N ALA A 179 -33.11 -1.29 7.58
CA ALA A 179 -33.51 -2.50 6.90
C ALA A 179 -32.27 -3.28 6.45
N SER A 180 -32.43 -4.59 6.28
CA SER A 180 -31.37 -5.47 5.79
C SER A 180 -31.93 -6.55 4.87
N TYR A 181 -31.16 -6.87 3.83
CA TYR A 181 -31.42 -8.01 2.97
C TYR A 181 -30.72 -9.26 3.51
N ASN A 182 -31.28 -10.44 3.24
CA ASN A 182 -30.63 -11.70 3.59
C ASN A 182 -29.46 -12.08 2.68
N ARG A 183 -29.23 -11.33 1.59
CA ARG A 183 -28.10 -11.45 0.67
C ARG A 183 -27.67 -10.07 0.20
N TYR A 184 -26.41 -9.92 -0.19
CA TYR A 184 -25.87 -8.69 -0.78
C TYR A 184 -26.30 -8.51 -2.24
N VAL A 185 -26.43 -9.60 -2.98
CA VAL A 185 -26.78 -9.63 -4.42
C VAL A 185 -27.72 -10.82 -4.70
N TYR A 186 -28.67 -10.61 -5.60
CA TYR A 186 -29.64 -11.61 -6.05
C TYR A 186 -29.50 -11.88 -7.55
N VAL A 187 -29.83 -13.08 -7.97
CA VAL A 187 -30.04 -13.42 -9.39
C VAL A 187 -31.53 -13.25 -9.74
N GLU A 188 -31.85 -12.84 -10.97
CA GLU A 188 -33.23 -12.78 -11.47
C GLU A 188 -34.00 -14.09 -11.15
N GLY A 189 -35.18 -13.94 -10.55
CA GLY A 189 -36.02 -15.05 -10.08
C GLY A 189 -35.71 -15.58 -8.68
N GLN A 190 -34.63 -15.12 -8.03
CA GLN A 190 -34.33 -15.47 -6.64
C GLN A 190 -35.12 -14.57 -5.66
N PRO A 191 -35.89 -15.12 -4.70
CA PRO A 191 -36.66 -14.30 -3.77
C PRO A 191 -35.75 -13.45 -2.88
N ALA A 192 -35.97 -12.13 -2.90
CA ALA A 192 -35.21 -11.19 -2.08
C ALA A 192 -35.96 -10.89 -0.77
N ASN A 193 -35.44 -11.40 0.34
CA ASN A 193 -36.04 -11.21 1.65
C ASN A 193 -35.41 -9.99 2.33
N VAL A 194 -36.24 -8.98 2.59
CA VAL A 194 -35.87 -7.76 3.32
C VAL A 194 -36.53 -7.79 4.70
N THR A 195 -35.74 -7.52 5.74
CA THR A 195 -36.24 -7.26 7.09
C THR A 195 -36.18 -5.76 7.34
N ILE A 196 -37.32 -5.16 7.66
CA ILE A 196 -37.48 -3.75 8.00
C ILE A 196 -37.69 -3.64 9.51
N TYR A 197 -37.02 -2.69 10.12
CA TYR A 197 -37.12 -2.44 11.54
C TYR A 197 -37.80 -1.08 11.77
N LEU A 198 -39.00 -1.13 12.32
CA LEU A 198 -39.81 0.04 12.63
C LEU A 198 -39.96 0.21 14.14
N GLN A 199 -40.08 1.45 14.59
CA GLN A 199 -40.43 1.76 15.97
C GLN A 199 -41.75 2.52 16.00
N ASN A 200 -42.72 2.00 16.75
CA ASN A 200 -43.95 2.68 17.09
C ASN A 200 -43.74 3.39 18.44
N THR A 201 -43.75 4.72 18.44
CA THR A 201 -43.44 5.52 19.63
C THR A 201 -44.65 5.73 20.54
N ILE A 202 -45.87 5.42 20.10
CA ILE A 202 -47.06 5.55 20.94
C ILE A 202 -47.36 4.26 21.71
N SER A 203 -48.07 4.41 22.82
CA SER A 203 -48.37 3.33 23.77
C SER A 203 -49.43 2.32 23.29
N GLN A 204 -49.95 2.47 22.07
CA GLN A 204 -51.00 1.62 21.52
C GLN A 204 -50.51 0.87 20.28
N ALA A 205 -51.08 -0.32 20.06
CA ALA A 205 -50.84 -1.09 18.85
C ALA A 205 -51.60 -0.49 17.66
N ILE A 206 -50.95 -0.44 16.49
CA ILE A 206 -51.49 0.26 15.31
C ILE A 206 -51.52 -0.68 14.13
N ASN A 207 -52.68 -0.79 13.49
CA ASN A 207 -52.78 -1.48 12.21
C ASN A 207 -52.18 -0.59 11.12
N SER A 208 -51.22 -1.15 10.39
CA SER A 208 -50.47 -0.44 9.36
C SER A 208 -50.40 -1.25 8.07
N LEU A 209 -50.25 -0.55 6.96
CA LEU A 209 -49.87 -1.12 5.68
C LEU A 209 -48.44 -0.70 5.37
N ILE A 210 -47.54 -1.67 5.33
CA ILE A 210 -46.15 -1.51 4.92
C ILE A 210 -46.11 -1.79 3.42
N SER A 211 -45.60 -0.83 2.65
CA SER A 211 -45.53 -0.90 1.20
C SER A 211 -44.11 -0.62 0.75
N ILE A 212 -43.51 -1.55 0.01
CA ILE A 212 -42.20 -1.37 -0.63
C ILE A 212 -42.42 -1.17 -2.12
N GLN A 213 -41.91 -0.07 -2.66
CA GLN A 213 -41.92 0.22 -4.09
C GLN A 213 -40.51 0.04 -4.66
N VAL A 214 -40.37 -0.79 -5.69
CA VAL A 214 -39.10 -1.06 -6.36
C VAL A 214 -39.35 -1.44 -7.80
N ALA A 215 -38.56 -0.89 -8.73
CA ALA A 215 -38.65 -1.19 -10.16
C ALA A 215 -40.07 -1.08 -10.77
N GLY A 216 -40.90 -0.15 -10.25
CA GLY A 216 -42.30 0.00 -10.68
C GLY A 216 -43.29 -1.01 -10.08
N HIS A 217 -42.81 -1.94 -9.25
CA HIS A 217 -43.63 -2.91 -8.53
C HIS A 217 -43.88 -2.47 -7.08
N VAL A 218 -45.02 -2.89 -6.54
CA VAL A 218 -45.46 -2.56 -5.17
C VAL A 218 -45.71 -3.85 -4.39
N TYR A 219 -45.04 -3.99 -3.26
CA TYR A 219 -45.15 -5.14 -2.36
C TYR A 219 -45.73 -4.69 -1.04
N ASN A 220 -46.84 -5.29 -0.62
CA ASN A 220 -47.64 -4.84 0.51
C ASN A 220 -47.69 -5.89 1.63
N LEU A 221 -47.59 -5.44 2.87
CA LEU A 221 -47.78 -6.23 4.08
C LEU A 221 -48.65 -5.46 5.07
N SER A 222 -49.81 -6.02 5.40
CA SER A 222 -50.59 -5.54 6.53
C SER A 222 -50.02 -6.11 7.81
N SER A 223 -49.67 -5.25 8.78
CA SER A 223 -49.13 -5.66 10.07
C SER A 223 -49.58 -4.75 11.20
N THR A 224 -49.73 -5.31 12.38
CA THR A 224 -50.01 -4.58 13.61
C THR A 224 -48.70 -4.24 14.32
N LEU A 225 -48.33 -2.96 14.31
CA LEU A 225 -47.13 -2.44 14.99
C LEU A 225 -47.43 -2.28 16.47
N LYS A 226 -46.80 -3.10 17.31
CA LYS A 226 -46.88 -2.98 18.78
C LYS A 226 -46.06 -1.78 19.25
N PRO A 227 -46.36 -1.21 20.43
CA PRO A 227 -45.49 -0.19 21.04
C PRO A 227 -44.04 -0.65 21.10
N GLY A 228 -43.10 0.21 20.72
CA GLY A 228 -41.68 -0.11 20.65
C GLY A 228 -41.24 -0.71 19.31
N TYR A 229 -40.28 -1.64 19.37
CA TYR A 229 -39.55 -2.17 18.21
C TYR A 229 -40.31 -3.30 17.49
N ASN A 230 -40.40 -3.20 16.16
CA ASN A 230 -41.13 -4.12 15.29
C ASN A 230 -40.26 -4.54 14.09
N PRO A 231 -39.67 -5.74 14.10
CA PRO A 231 -39.05 -6.34 12.92
C PRO A 231 -40.14 -6.94 12.01
N LEU A 232 -40.10 -6.60 10.72
CA LEU A 232 -41.05 -7.07 9.70
C LEU A 232 -40.29 -7.62 8.51
N SER A 233 -40.68 -8.78 8.01
CA SER A 233 -40.04 -9.37 6.82
C SER A 233 -40.98 -9.36 5.62
N LEU A 234 -40.45 -8.98 4.46
CA LEU A 234 -41.13 -9.00 3.18
C LEU A 234 -40.27 -9.73 2.15
N THR A 235 -40.90 -10.46 1.23
CA THR A 235 -40.22 -11.09 0.10
C THR A 235 -40.55 -10.33 -1.17
N LEU A 236 -39.52 -9.86 -1.87
CA LEU A 236 -39.61 -9.22 -3.17
C LEU A 236 -39.36 -10.29 -4.24
N ASP A 237 -40.26 -10.36 -5.22
CA ASP A 237 -40.12 -11.26 -6.37
C ASP A 237 -39.22 -10.61 -7.43
N THR A 238 -37.98 -11.08 -7.52
CA THR A 238 -37.00 -10.58 -8.48
C THR A 238 -37.20 -11.15 -9.89
N SER A 239 -38.15 -12.06 -10.13
CA SER A 239 -38.45 -12.54 -11.49
C SER A 239 -39.01 -11.43 -12.39
N GLN A 240 -39.58 -10.38 -11.77
CA GLN A 240 -40.13 -9.20 -12.45
C GLN A 240 -39.17 -8.01 -12.43
N ILE A 241 -38.01 -8.13 -11.77
CA ILE A 241 -37.05 -7.04 -11.60
C ILE A 241 -35.84 -7.35 -12.50
N PRO A 242 -35.62 -6.62 -13.61
CA PRO A 242 -34.50 -6.90 -14.49
C PRO A 242 -33.15 -6.58 -13.83
N GLN A 243 -32.04 -7.02 -14.43
CA GLN A 243 -30.70 -6.66 -13.96
C GLN A 243 -30.54 -5.15 -13.69
N GLY A 244 -30.04 -4.81 -12.51
CA GLY A 244 -29.76 -3.44 -12.12
C GLY A 244 -29.55 -3.25 -10.62
N ILE A 245 -29.29 -1.99 -10.26
CA ILE A 245 -29.20 -1.52 -8.88
C ILE A 245 -30.44 -0.66 -8.62
N TYR A 246 -31.25 -1.06 -7.65
CA TYR A 246 -32.50 -0.39 -7.33
C TYR A 246 -32.42 0.21 -5.93
N TYR A 247 -33.14 1.32 -5.69
CA TYR A 247 -33.24 1.97 -4.39
C TYR A 247 -34.70 1.91 -3.91
N PRO A 248 -35.12 0.82 -3.24
CA PRO A 248 -36.51 0.64 -2.88
C PRO A 248 -37.00 1.70 -1.91
N GLN A 249 -38.24 2.12 -2.08
CA GLN A 249 -38.91 3.11 -1.25
C GLN A 249 -39.88 2.40 -0.30
N LEU A 250 -39.68 2.57 1.00
CA LEU A 250 -40.60 2.16 2.04
C LEU A 250 -41.65 3.24 2.27
N ASN A 251 -42.92 2.85 2.27
CA ASN A 251 -44.05 3.66 2.71
C ASN A 251 -44.82 2.92 3.81
N VAL A 252 -45.11 3.60 4.91
CA VAL A 252 -45.93 3.07 6.01
C VAL A 252 -47.20 3.90 6.12
N TYR A 253 -48.34 3.27 5.91
CA TYR A 253 -49.65 3.90 6.01
C TYR A 253 -50.37 3.44 7.28
N VAL A 254 -51.02 4.39 7.94
CA VAL A 254 -51.95 4.14 9.05
C VAL A 254 -53.26 4.84 8.71
N ASN A 255 -54.38 4.11 8.74
CA ASN A 255 -55.70 4.63 8.33
C ASN A 255 -55.69 5.33 6.95
N ASN A 256 -54.99 4.76 5.97
CA ASN A 256 -54.77 5.30 4.63
C ASN A 256 -53.99 6.63 4.54
N SER A 257 -53.52 7.18 5.66
CA SER A 257 -52.59 8.32 5.67
C SER A 257 -51.15 7.83 5.72
N LEU A 258 -50.31 8.37 4.84
CA LEU A 258 -48.87 8.11 4.83
C LEU A 258 -48.26 8.67 6.11
N GLN A 259 -47.71 7.79 6.95
CA GLN A 259 -47.04 8.17 8.20
C GLN A 259 -45.53 8.23 8.02
N ARG A 260 -44.93 7.32 7.25
CA ARG A 260 -43.48 7.30 7.07
C ARG A 260 -43.14 6.94 5.63
N GLN A 261 -42.17 7.66 5.08
CA GLN A 261 -41.46 7.31 3.87
C GLN A 261 -39.96 7.22 4.17
N ALA A 262 -39.28 6.21 3.63
CA ALA A 262 -37.83 6.05 3.78
C ALA A 262 -37.22 5.31 2.58
N ALA A 263 -35.97 5.59 2.26
CA ALA A 263 -35.20 4.76 1.33
C ALA A 263 -34.67 3.52 2.04
N LEU A 264 -34.83 2.36 1.43
CA LEU A 264 -34.20 1.12 1.87
C LEU A 264 -32.79 1.01 1.27
N PRO A 265 -31.92 0.12 1.80
CA PRO A 265 -30.64 -0.17 1.17
C PRO A 265 -30.83 -0.61 -0.30
N PRO A 266 -29.80 -0.39 -1.15
CA PRO A 266 -29.88 -0.76 -2.55
C PRO A 266 -30.08 -2.27 -2.74
N LEU A 267 -30.95 -2.64 -3.68
CA LEU A 267 -31.20 -4.01 -4.12
C LEU A 267 -30.45 -4.27 -5.43
N TYR A 268 -29.52 -5.22 -5.41
CA TYR A 268 -28.75 -5.65 -6.57
C TYR A 268 -29.38 -6.90 -7.17
N VAL A 269 -29.75 -6.84 -8.45
CA VAL A 269 -30.28 -7.99 -9.21
C VAL A 269 -29.43 -8.22 -10.45
N LEU A 270 -29.00 -9.46 -10.67
CA LEU A 270 -28.16 -9.89 -11.79
C LEU A 270 -28.90 -10.82 -12.75
N ASN A 271 -28.78 -10.54 -14.05
CA ASN A 271 -29.22 -11.48 -15.09
C ASN A 271 -28.03 -12.36 -15.47
N ILE A 272 -28.13 -13.66 -15.20
CA ILE A 272 -27.09 -14.65 -15.52
C ILE A 272 -27.39 -15.48 -16.77
N THR A 273 -28.57 -15.30 -17.38
CA THR A 273 -29.03 -16.14 -18.48
C THR A 273 -28.15 -15.97 -19.70
N GLY A 274 -27.51 -17.05 -20.14
CA GLY A 274 -26.62 -17.05 -21.31
C GLY A 274 -25.29 -16.32 -21.10
N LYS A 275 -24.96 -15.93 -19.85
CA LYS A 275 -23.73 -15.22 -19.51
C LYS A 275 -22.79 -16.11 -18.71
N LYS A 276 -21.49 -15.95 -18.93
CA LYS A 276 -20.46 -16.61 -18.12
C LYS A 276 -20.34 -15.90 -16.76
N PRO A 277 -19.97 -16.62 -15.68
CA PRO A 277 -19.65 -15.99 -14.41
C PRO A 277 -18.42 -15.08 -14.54
N LEU A 278 -18.34 -14.04 -13.72
CA LEU A 278 -17.12 -13.25 -13.52
C LEU A 278 -16.07 -14.13 -12.85
N SER A 279 -14.84 -14.09 -13.35
CA SER A 279 -13.69 -14.71 -12.71
C SER A 279 -12.97 -13.70 -11.83
N LEU A 280 -12.90 -13.97 -10.54
CA LEU A 280 -12.07 -13.24 -9.59
C LEU A 280 -10.76 -14.00 -9.38
N VAL A 281 -9.64 -13.37 -9.69
CA VAL A 281 -8.29 -13.88 -9.42
C VAL A 281 -7.70 -13.08 -8.28
N ILE A 282 -7.55 -13.69 -7.11
CA ILE A 282 -6.85 -13.08 -5.98
C ILE A 282 -5.40 -13.55 -6.02
N VAL A 283 -4.47 -12.60 -6.04
CA VAL A 283 -3.02 -12.84 -6.01
C VAL A 283 -2.44 -12.25 -4.74
N TRP A 284 -1.94 -13.11 -3.86
CA TRP A 284 -1.24 -12.68 -2.64
C TRP A 284 0.26 -12.70 -2.86
N ASN A 285 0.94 -11.58 -2.57
CA ASN A 285 2.40 -11.50 -2.49
C ASN A 285 2.84 -11.73 -1.04
N MET A 286 3.35 -12.92 -0.70
CA MET A 286 3.88 -13.22 0.63
C MET A 286 5.39 -12.99 0.64
N HIS A 287 5.80 -11.88 1.25
CA HIS A 287 7.17 -11.44 1.18
C HIS A 287 7.73 -11.01 2.54
N GLN A 288 8.98 -11.40 2.79
CA GLN A 288 9.82 -10.87 3.85
C GLN A 288 11.26 -10.83 3.34
N PRO A 289 12.04 -9.77 3.63
CA PRO A 289 13.47 -9.77 3.36
C PRO A 289 14.19 -10.80 4.24
N LEU A 290 15.46 -11.03 3.95
CA LEU A 290 16.30 -11.89 4.78
C LEU A 290 16.61 -11.20 6.12
N TYR A 291 16.20 -11.81 7.23
CA TYR A 291 16.46 -11.30 8.59
C TYR A 291 17.67 -11.91 9.28
N VAL A 292 18.37 -12.83 8.63
CA VAL A 292 19.60 -13.45 9.15
C VAL A 292 20.81 -12.63 8.70
N ALA A 293 21.75 -12.33 9.60
CA ALA A 293 22.99 -11.62 9.31
C ALA A 293 24.11 -12.58 8.83
N PRO A 294 25.24 -12.09 8.27
CA PRO A 294 26.36 -12.93 7.82
C PRO A 294 26.93 -13.93 8.85
N ASN A 295 26.82 -13.60 10.14
CA ASN A 295 27.25 -14.44 11.25
C ASN A 295 26.23 -15.53 11.66
N GLY A 296 25.06 -15.58 11.01
CA GLY A 296 23.97 -16.51 11.31
C GLY A 296 22.99 -16.03 12.40
N SER A 297 23.11 -14.82 12.95
CA SER A 297 22.12 -14.33 13.93
C SER A 297 20.86 -13.80 13.26
N TRP A 298 19.70 -14.11 13.84
CA TRP A 298 18.41 -13.50 13.50
C TRP A 298 18.34 -12.08 14.07
N GLU A 299 18.27 -11.11 13.17
CA GLU A 299 18.24 -9.68 13.50
C GLU A 299 16.82 -9.13 13.71
N GLN A 300 15.80 -9.81 13.20
CA GLN A 300 14.39 -9.47 13.41
C GLN A 300 13.54 -10.76 13.50
N PRO A 301 12.40 -10.73 14.22
CA PRO A 301 11.57 -11.90 14.48
C PRO A 301 10.44 -12.12 13.48
N TRP A 302 10.31 -11.29 12.43
CA TRP A 302 9.06 -11.14 11.68
C TRP A 302 8.61 -12.41 10.96
N VAL A 303 9.52 -13.20 10.36
CA VAL A 303 9.13 -14.49 9.75
C VAL A 303 8.59 -15.47 10.79
N TRP A 304 9.13 -15.47 12.01
CA TRP A 304 8.65 -16.30 13.11
C TRP A 304 7.25 -15.87 13.55
N LEU A 305 7.10 -14.57 13.85
CA LEU A 305 5.84 -13.98 14.32
C LEU A 305 4.71 -14.09 13.30
N HIS A 306 4.98 -13.71 12.06
CA HIS A 306 3.96 -13.67 11.01
C HIS A 306 3.49 -15.04 10.54
N THR A 307 4.18 -16.10 10.98
CA THR A 307 3.75 -17.48 10.73
C THR A 307 2.96 -18.06 11.89
N GLY A 308 3.27 -17.73 13.15
CA GLY A 308 2.65 -18.40 14.30
C GLY A 308 1.94 -17.53 15.35
N GLN A 309 2.19 -16.22 15.43
CA GLN A 309 1.91 -15.45 16.66
C GLN A 309 1.26 -14.07 16.46
N ASP A 310 0.83 -13.71 15.25
CA ASP A 310 0.20 -12.39 15.04
C ASP A 310 -1.12 -12.22 15.80
N PHE A 311 -1.93 -13.27 15.88
CA PHE A 311 -3.33 -13.18 16.33
C PHE A 311 -3.73 -14.32 17.25
N ASN A 312 -4.79 -14.10 18.04
CA ASN A 312 -5.54 -15.17 18.68
C ASN A 312 -6.78 -15.51 17.84
N TRP A 313 -6.80 -16.70 17.24
CA TRP A 313 -7.90 -17.19 16.40
C TRP A 313 -8.47 -18.48 16.99
N ASN A 314 -9.76 -18.47 17.33
CA ASN A 314 -10.45 -19.60 17.96
C ASN A 314 -9.76 -20.16 19.22
N GLY A 315 -9.09 -19.29 20.00
CA GLY A 315 -8.43 -19.65 21.24
C GLY A 315 -6.99 -20.19 21.08
N SER A 316 -6.40 -20.09 19.89
CA SER A 316 -5.01 -20.45 19.60
C SER A 316 -4.26 -19.31 18.93
N LEU A 317 -2.95 -19.22 19.17
CA LEU A 317 -2.09 -18.27 18.44
C LEU A 317 -1.90 -18.76 16.99
N VAL A 318 -2.06 -17.85 16.04
CA VAL A 318 -1.84 -18.08 14.60
C VAL A 318 -1.15 -16.87 13.99
N GLY A 319 -0.30 -17.08 12.98
CA GLY A 319 0.23 -15.99 12.16
C GLY A 319 -0.64 -15.69 10.93
N ALA A 320 -0.36 -14.58 10.25
CA ALA A 320 -0.99 -14.20 8.99
C ALA A 320 -0.90 -15.30 7.93
N TYR A 321 0.28 -15.88 7.72
CA TYR A 321 0.47 -16.90 6.69
C TYR A 321 -0.29 -18.20 7.00
N GLU A 322 -0.31 -18.61 8.27
CA GLU A 322 -1.04 -19.79 8.74
C GLU A 322 -2.56 -19.58 8.63
N LEU A 323 -3.05 -18.43 9.08
CA LEU A 323 -4.47 -18.09 9.05
C LEU A 323 -5.01 -18.08 7.61
N GLN A 324 -4.26 -17.54 6.66
CA GLN A 324 -4.67 -17.57 5.25
C GLN A 324 -4.84 -19.00 4.74
N ALA A 325 -3.87 -19.89 5.02
CA ALA A 325 -3.95 -21.29 4.64
C ALA A 325 -5.19 -21.98 5.25
N LEU A 326 -5.46 -21.74 6.53
CA LEU A 326 -6.64 -22.26 7.23
C LEU A 326 -7.95 -21.81 6.59
N LEU A 327 -8.06 -20.53 6.22
CA LEU A 327 -9.28 -19.97 5.63
C LEU A 327 -9.48 -20.43 4.17
N ILE A 328 -8.41 -20.55 3.37
CA ILE A 328 -8.48 -21.15 2.02
C ILE A 328 -8.94 -22.60 2.10
N LYS A 329 -8.46 -23.35 3.11
CA LYS A 329 -8.91 -24.72 3.33
C LYS A 329 -10.40 -24.78 3.67
N GLN A 330 -10.84 -23.89 4.56
CA GLN A 330 -12.21 -23.85 5.08
C GLN A 330 -13.25 -23.47 4.02
N PHE A 331 -12.93 -22.54 3.12
CA PHE A 331 -13.89 -21.97 2.16
C PHE A 331 -13.70 -22.51 0.73
N ASN A 332 -14.75 -22.40 -0.09
CA ASN A 332 -14.69 -22.76 -1.51
C ASN A 332 -14.15 -21.59 -2.34
N VAL A 333 -12.85 -21.32 -2.17
CA VAL A 333 -12.12 -20.28 -2.89
C VAL A 333 -10.85 -20.86 -3.49
N SER A 334 -10.47 -20.37 -4.67
CA SER A 334 -9.17 -20.60 -5.29
C SER A 334 -8.40 -19.28 -5.38
N VAL A 335 -7.10 -19.32 -5.09
CA VAL A 335 -6.23 -18.14 -5.07
C VAL A 335 -4.88 -18.45 -5.71
N THR A 336 -4.18 -17.42 -6.15
CA THR A 336 -2.77 -17.51 -6.52
C THR A 336 -1.93 -16.86 -5.44
N ILE A 337 -0.81 -17.48 -5.09
CA ILE A 337 0.08 -16.96 -4.06
C ILE A 337 1.51 -16.97 -4.61
N ASP A 338 2.16 -15.83 -4.54
CA ASP A 338 3.62 -15.79 -4.52
C ASP A 338 4.11 -16.05 -3.10
N PHE A 339 5.00 -17.04 -2.97
CA PHE A 339 5.83 -17.18 -1.79
C PHE A 339 7.25 -16.83 -2.20
N THR A 340 7.69 -15.61 -1.86
CA THR A 340 9.04 -15.20 -2.25
C THR A 340 10.06 -16.21 -1.74
N PRO A 341 11.02 -16.66 -2.57
CA PRO A 341 11.93 -17.73 -2.19
C PRO A 341 12.75 -17.42 -0.93
N VAL A 342 13.06 -16.15 -0.66
CA VAL A 342 13.67 -15.70 0.60
C VAL A 342 12.79 -15.94 1.83
N LEU A 343 11.47 -15.83 1.74
CA LEU A 343 10.54 -16.22 2.81
C LEU A 343 10.57 -17.74 3.02
N LEU A 344 10.49 -18.50 1.93
CA LEU A 344 10.57 -19.97 1.98
C LEU A 344 11.90 -20.44 2.57
N TYR A 345 13.01 -19.78 2.21
CA TYR A 345 14.35 -20.10 2.70
C TYR A 345 14.44 -19.90 4.20
N GLN A 346 13.81 -18.84 4.72
CA GLN A 346 13.74 -18.58 6.15
C GLN A 346 12.84 -19.60 6.87
N TRP A 347 11.70 -19.98 6.29
CA TRP A 347 10.87 -21.06 6.84
C TRP A 347 11.63 -22.40 6.92
N GLU A 348 12.29 -22.81 5.83
CA GLU A 348 13.06 -24.05 5.83
C GLU A 348 14.28 -23.96 6.77
N THR A 349 14.89 -22.78 6.91
CA THR A 349 15.91 -22.54 7.94
C THR A 349 15.35 -22.76 9.34
N ILE A 350 14.18 -22.20 9.67
CA ILE A 350 13.51 -22.40 10.97
C ILE A 350 13.28 -23.88 11.28
N LEU A 351 12.93 -24.69 10.27
CA LEU A 351 12.67 -26.13 10.44
C LEU A 351 13.94 -26.98 10.62
N HIS A 352 15.08 -26.54 10.08
CA HIS A 352 16.32 -27.33 10.01
C HIS A 352 17.42 -26.82 10.95
N GLU A 353 17.37 -25.55 11.36
CA GLU A 353 18.31 -24.95 12.29
C GLU A 353 18.14 -25.56 13.68
N LYS A 354 19.26 -25.98 14.28
CA LYS A 354 19.26 -26.59 15.62
C LYS A 354 19.52 -25.59 16.74
N ASN A 355 20.19 -24.48 16.43
CA ASN A 355 20.65 -23.49 17.40
C ASN A 355 20.44 -22.08 16.84
N TYR A 356 19.24 -21.54 16.97
CA TYR A 356 18.95 -20.16 16.59
C TYR A 356 19.49 -19.18 17.64
N SER A 357 20.02 -18.05 17.18
CA SER A 357 20.50 -16.96 18.02
C SER A 357 19.87 -15.65 17.56
N PHE A 358 19.20 -14.94 18.47
CA PHE A 358 18.61 -13.62 18.20
C PHE A 358 19.52 -12.52 18.75
N THR A 359 19.58 -11.39 18.06
CA THR A 359 20.34 -10.22 18.55
C THR A 359 19.61 -9.45 19.65
N SER A 360 18.32 -9.72 19.86
CA SER A 360 17.51 -9.16 20.94
C SER A 360 16.48 -10.16 21.45
N ASN A 361 15.90 -9.90 22.63
CA ASN A 361 14.76 -10.67 23.12
C ASN A 361 13.46 -10.12 22.50
N PHE A 362 13.01 -10.77 21.43
CA PHE A 362 11.80 -10.37 20.69
C PHE A 362 10.49 -10.92 21.28
N GLY A 363 10.54 -11.70 22.37
CA GLY A 363 9.33 -12.26 23.00
C GLY A 363 8.65 -13.36 22.19
N ILE A 364 9.33 -13.95 21.21
CA ILE A 364 8.80 -15.06 20.41
C ILE A 364 8.69 -16.36 21.23
N ASN A 365 7.86 -17.29 20.78
CA ASN A 365 7.77 -18.66 21.27
C ASN A 365 8.26 -19.64 20.19
N PRO A 366 9.58 -19.93 20.13
CA PRO A 366 10.16 -20.70 19.03
C PRO A 366 9.54 -22.09 18.84
N ASN A 367 9.16 -22.77 19.92
CA ASN A 367 8.55 -24.10 19.84
C ASN A 367 7.18 -24.06 19.14
N HIS A 368 6.39 -23.01 19.42
CA HIS A 368 5.12 -22.76 18.75
C HIS A 368 5.35 -22.39 17.29
N ASP A 369 6.27 -21.46 17.02
CA ASP A 369 6.56 -20.97 15.68
C ASP A 369 7.09 -22.07 14.74
N ILE A 370 8.00 -22.93 15.21
CA ILE A 370 8.48 -24.09 14.44
C ILE A 370 7.31 -25.01 14.07
N SER A 371 6.39 -25.22 15.02
CA SER A 371 5.20 -26.05 14.78
C SER A 371 4.26 -25.39 13.75
N ALA A 372 4.06 -24.07 13.87
CA ALA A 372 3.23 -23.28 12.95
C ALA A 372 3.83 -23.23 11.53
N VAL A 373 5.14 -23.04 11.39
CA VAL A 373 5.85 -23.09 10.09
C VAL A 373 5.67 -24.46 9.44
N ASN A 374 5.94 -25.55 10.17
CA ASN A 374 5.78 -26.90 9.65
C ASN A 374 4.33 -27.18 9.23
N TYR A 375 3.36 -26.75 10.04
CA TYR A 375 1.94 -26.89 9.71
C TYR A 375 1.57 -26.09 8.45
N THR A 376 1.98 -24.83 8.39
CA THR A 376 1.69 -23.89 7.30
C THR A 376 2.22 -24.40 5.95
N ILE A 377 3.49 -24.81 5.88
CA ILE A 377 4.07 -25.36 4.63
C ILE A 377 3.30 -26.61 4.19
N ASN A 378 3.02 -27.53 5.10
CA ASN A 378 2.31 -28.77 4.75
C ASN A 378 0.85 -28.51 4.32
N LEU A 379 0.19 -27.53 4.92
CA LEU A 379 -1.16 -27.14 4.51
C LEU A 379 -1.15 -26.48 3.12
N TYR A 380 -0.18 -25.61 2.82
CA TYR A 380 -0.05 -25.07 1.46
C TYR A 380 0.28 -26.16 0.43
N ARG A 381 1.20 -27.10 0.72
CA ARG A 381 1.44 -28.28 -0.13
C ARG A 381 0.14 -29.03 -0.41
N GLN A 382 -0.72 -29.22 0.59
CA GLN A 382 -2.02 -29.84 0.41
C GLN A 382 -2.93 -29.01 -0.51
N LEU A 383 -3.06 -27.69 -0.26
CA LEU A 383 -3.92 -26.81 -1.04
C LEU A 383 -3.49 -26.68 -2.51
N ILE A 384 -2.19 -26.72 -2.77
CA ILE A 384 -1.61 -26.77 -4.11
C ILE A 384 -1.99 -28.06 -4.82
N ASN A 385 -1.82 -29.22 -4.16
CA ASN A 385 -2.23 -30.51 -4.71
C ASN A 385 -3.74 -30.61 -4.96
N GLU A 386 -4.56 -29.89 -4.19
CA GLU A 386 -6.01 -29.78 -4.38
C GLU A 386 -6.40 -28.84 -5.52
N GLY A 387 -5.46 -28.07 -6.08
CA GLY A 387 -5.71 -27.05 -7.10
C GLY A 387 -6.37 -25.77 -6.58
N LYS A 388 -6.45 -25.60 -5.25
CA LYS A 388 -6.98 -24.38 -4.62
C LYS A 388 -5.97 -23.24 -4.60
N VAL A 389 -4.68 -23.55 -4.60
CA VAL A 389 -3.59 -22.58 -4.61
C VAL A 389 -2.71 -22.83 -5.82
N ASP A 390 -2.55 -21.82 -6.64
CA ASP A 390 -1.50 -21.76 -7.67
C ASP A 390 -0.32 -20.95 -7.15
N VAL A 391 0.91 -21.38 -7.45
CA VAL A 391 2.13 -20.78 -6.88
C VAL A 391 2.87 -20.02 -7.95
N LEU A 392 3.28 -18.79 -7.64
CA LEU A 392 4.20 -18.01 -8.47
C LEU A 392 5.65 -18.23 -8.02
N THR A 393 6.59 -18.07 -8.95
CA THR A 393 8.01 -17.91 -8.64
C THR A 393 8.41 -16.44 -8.66
N VAL A 394 9.51 -16.07 -8.00
CA VAL A 394 10.04 -14.70 -7.95
C VAL A 394 11.56 -14.78 -7.88
N PRO A 395 12.31 -13.80 -8.42
CA PRO A 395 13.75 -13.79 -8.18
C PRO A 395 14.06 -13.80 -6.68
N PHE A 396 15.04 -14.63 -6.29
CA PHE A 396 15.17 -15.15 -4.92
C PHE A 396 15.05 -14.13 -3.78
N TYR A 397 15.75 -13.00 -3.87
CA TYR A 397 15.76 -11.96 -2.85
C TYR A 397 14.91 -10.73 -3.21
N HIS A 398 13.91 -10.90 -4.09
CA HIS A 398 12.96 -9.85 -4.49
C HIS A 398 13.66 -8.54 -4.96
N PRO A 399 14.64 -8.60 -5.89
CA PRO A 399 15.35 -7.41 -6.36
C PRO A 399 14.47 -6.53 -7.26
N LEU A 400 14.74 -5.22 -7.27
CA LEU A 400 14.07 -4.30 -8.21
C LEU A 400 14.68 -4.45 -9.62
N GLN A 401 14.16 -5.40 -10.39
CA GLN A 401 14.78 -5.90 -11.62
C GLN A 401 15.15 -4.80 -12.63
N PRO A 402 14.28 -3.80 -12.95
CA PRO A 402 14.62 -2.77 -13.95
C PRO A 402 15.91 -1.99 -13.63
N LEU A 403 16.19 -1.71 -12.35
CA LEU A 403 17.40 -0.98 -11.95
C LEU A 403 18.66 -1.84 -12.09
N LEU A 404 18.57 -3.15 -11.80
CA LEU A 404 19.69 -4.06 -12.02
C LEU A 404 20.00 -4.22 -13.51
N LEU A 405 18.97 -4.26 -14.37
CA LEU A 405 19.17 -4.32 -15.83
C LEU A 405 19.82 -3.04 -16.36
N GLN A 406 19.40 -1.87 -15.86
CA GLN A 406 20.01 -0.58 -16.22
C GLN A 406 21.51 -0.53 -15.88
N ASP A 407 21.91 -1.15 -14.77
CA ASP A 407 23.30 -1.28 -14.35
C ASP A 407 24.06 -2.39 -15.10
N GLY A 408 23.38 -3.17 -15.95
CA GLY A 408 23.99 -4.25 -16.73
C GLY A 408 24.13 -5.57 -15.97
N TYR A 409 23.40 -5.77 -14.88
CA TYR A 409 23.47 -6.97 -14.03
C TYR A 409 22.48 -8.06 -14.46
N TRP A 410 22.33 -8.25 -15.78
CA TRP A 410 21.41 -9.21 -16.40
C TRP A 410 21.58 -10.64 -15.88
N SER A 411 22.83 -11.08 -15.69
CA SER A 411 23.15 -12.40 -15.21
C SER A 411 22.77 -12.60 -13.73
N ASP A 412 22.75 -11.54 -12.93
CA ASP A 412 22.35 -11.59 -11.52
C ASP A 412 20.83 -11.78 -11.44
N VAL A 413 20.06 -10.99 -12.21
CA VAL A 413 18.60 -11.14 -12.33
C VAL A 413 18.24 -12.55 -12.80
N LEU A 414 18.89 -13.06 -13.84
CA LEU A 414 18.64 -14.42 -14.36
C LEU A 414 18.99 -15.51 -13.32
N ALA A 415 20.11 -15.36 -12.62
CA ALA A 415 20.51 -16.30 -11.57
C ALA A 415 19.49 -16.30 -10.43
N GLN A 416 19.05 -15.12 -9.98
CA GLN A 416 18.03 -14.98 -8.94
C GLN A 416 16.68 -15.57 -9.36
N ILE A 417 16.23 -15.39 -10.61
CA ILE A 417 15.00 -16.03 -11.13
C ILE A 417 15.12 -17.56 -11.03
N ARG A 418 16.21 -18.14 -11.57
CA ARG A 418 16.41 -19.59 -11.57
C ARG A 418 16.57 -20.17 -10.16
N MET A 419 17.26 -19.45 -9.28
CA MET A 419 17.34 -19.82 -7.86
C MET A 419 15.96 -19.83 -7.22
N GLY A 420 15.12 -18.84 -7.54
CA GLY A 420 13.75 -18.78 -7.06
C GLY A 420 12.90 -19.94 -7.55
N GLU A 421 12.92 -20.24 -8.85
CA GLU A 421 12.22 -21.39 -9.44
C GLU A 421 12.60 -22.71 -8.78
N ASN A 422 13.91 -22.93 -8.63
CA ASN A 422 14.44 -24.14 -8.00
C ASN A 422 13.98 -24.29 -6.55
N PHE A 423 14.02 -23.20 -5.77
CA PHE A 423 13.68 -23.26 -4.35
C PHE A 423 12.17 -23.39 -4.12
N THR A 424 11.35 -22.70 -4.92
CA THR A 424 9.89 -22.92 -4.95
C THR A 424 9.56 -24.38 -5.27
N HIS A 425 10.27 -24.98 -6.25
CA HIS A 425 10.09 -26.39 -6.59
C HIS A 425 10.53 -27.33 -5.46
N GLU A 426 11.65 -27.05 -4.80
CA GLU A 426 12.14 -27.83 -3.67
C GLU A 426 11.12 -27.87 -2.52
N VAL A 427 10.53 -26.72 -2.18
CA VAL A 427 9.58 -26.63 -1.07
C VAL A 427 8.21 -27.19 -1.43
N PHE A 428 7.65 -26.86 -2.59
CA PHE A 428 6.25 -27.21 -2.91
C PHE A 428 6.09 -28.36 -3.92
N GLY A 429 7.16 -28.79 -4.59
CA GLY A 429 7.12 -29.86 -5.58
C GLY A 429 6.52 -29.46 -6.94
N VAL A 430 6.28 -28.17 -7.16
CA VAL A 430 5.68 -27.63 -8.39
C VAL A 430 6.64 -26.68 -9.11
N TRP A 431 6.67 -26.74 -10.44
CA TRP A 431 7.38 -25.75 -11.26
C TRP A 431 6.38 -24.65 -11.60
N ALA A 432 6.50 -23.52 -10.90
CA ALA A 432 5.69 -22.34 -11.19
C ALA A 432 5.96 -21.86 -12.62
N ASN A 433 4.90 -21.55 -13.36
CA ASN A 433 4.97 -21.07 -14.74
C ASN A 433 4.63 -19.56 -14.86
N GLY A 434 4.36 -18.90 -13.74
CA GLY A 434 4.13 -17.47 -13.63
C GLY A 434 4.97 -16.85 -12.53
N THR A 435 5.15 -15.53 -12.60
CA THR A 435 5.96 -14.79 -11.63
C THR A 435 5.25 -13.57 -11.08
N TRP A 436 5.47 -13.27 -9.81
CA TRP A 436 5.27 -11.92 -9.30
C TRP A 436 6.51 -11.10 -9.65
N THR A 437 6.40 -10.18 -10.61
CA THR A 437 7.49 -9.21 -10.84
C THR A 437 7.61 -8.37 -9.57
N PRO A 438 8.77 -8.34 -8.88
CA PRO A 438 8.95 -7.59 -7.64
C PRO A 438 8.43 -6.16 -7.77
N GLU A 439 7.51 -5.78 -6.89
CA GLU A 439 6.87 -4.44 -6.86
C GLU A 439 6.05 -4.10 -8.12
N MET A 440 5.76 -5.11 -8.94
CA MET A 440 5.33 -4.94 -10.34
C MET A 440 6.25 -3.99 -11.12
N ALA A 441 7.53 -3.88 -10.72
CA ALA A 441 8.51 -3.02 -11.36
C ALA A 441 8.97 -3.65 -12.67
N PHE A 442 8.43 -3.16 -13.78
CA PHE A 442 8.55 -3.79 -15.08
C PHE A 442 9.28 -2.89 -16.08
N ASP A 443 10.10 -3.52 -16.92
CA ASP A 443 10.70 -2.96 -18.12
C ASP A 443 10.56 -3.97 -19.26
N MET A 444 10.47 -3.50 -20.51
CA MET A 444 10.25 -4.38 -21.68
C MET A 444 11.36 -5.40 -21.90
N ASP A 445 12.58 -5.14 -21.42
CA ASP A 445 13.68 -6.08 -21.55
C ASP A 445 13.51 -7.32 -20.66
N LEU A 446 12.67 -7.26 -19.61
CA LEU A 446 12.34 -8.42 -18.78
C LEU A 446 11.63 -9.53 -19.54
N VAL A 447 10.92 -9.21 -20.62
CA VAL A 447 10.24 -10.21 -21.45
C VAL A 447 11.22 -11.27 -21.94
N GLY A 448 12.43 -10.87 -22.35
CA GLY A 448 13.46 -11.80 -22.81
C GLY A 448 13.95 -12.73 -21.71
N LEU A 449 14.19 -12.19 -20.51
CA LEU A 449 14.62 -12.98 -19.35
C LEU A 449 13.55 -13.95 -18.87
N TYR A 450 12.30 -13.52 -18.80
CA TYR A 450 11.18 -14.39 -18.44
C TYR A 450 10.99 -15.53 -19.45
N ASN A 451 11.12 -15.25 -20.75
CA ASN A 451 11.10 -16.30 -21.78
C ASN A 451 12.28 -17.28 -21.64
N GLU A 452 13.50 -16.80 -21.35
CA GLU A 452 14.66 -17.66 -21.12
C GLU A 452 14.50 -18.59 -19.91
N SER A 453 13.74 -18.15 -18.89
CA SER A 453 13.42 -18.94 -17.71
C SER A 453 12.11 -19.73 -17.81
N ASN A 454 11.42 -19.79 -18.95
CA ASN A 454 10.11 -20.45 -19.11
C ASN A 454 8.97 -19.85 -18.25
N ILE A 455 9.10 -18.60 -17.80
CA ILE A 455 8.01 -17.86 -17.17
C ILE A 455 7.05 -17.37 -18.28
N SER A 456 5.79 -17.77 -18.16
CA SER A 456 4.76 -17.54 -19.19
C SER A 456 3.82 -16.38 -18.89
N TYR A 457 3.69 -15.99 -17.61
CA TYR A 457 2.86 -14.84 -17.23
C TYR A 457 3.37 -14.10 -16.00
N THR A 458 2.90 -12.86 -15.84
CA THR A 458 3.08 -12.05 -14.63
C THR A 458 1.84 -11.19 -14.35
N ILE A 459 1.88 -10.46 -13.22
CA ILE A 459 0.84 -9.55 -12.76
C ILE A 459 1.41 -8.13 -12.74
N LEU A 460 0.71 -7.17 -13.33
CA LEU A 460 1.10 -5.75 -13.34
C LEU A 460 -0.08 -4.85 -12.92
N ASP A 461 0.19 -3.58 -12.58
CA ASP A 461 -0.87 -2.64 -12.18
C ASP A 461 -1.54 -1.96 -13.38
N GLN A 462 -2.89 -1.94 -13.42
CA GLN A 462 -3.58 -1.34 -14.55
C GLN A 462 -3.29 0.16 -14.71
N GLN A 463 -3.19 0.93 -13.61
CA GLN A 463 -2.94 2.38 -13.68
C GLN A 463 -1.48 2.68 -14.02
N GLY A 464 -0.55 1.86 -13.52
CA GLY A 464 0.88 2.01 -13.80
C GLY A 464 1.24 1.81 -15.26
N PHE A 465 0.49 0.97 -16.00
CA PHE A 465 0.91 0.53 -17.33
C PHE A 465 -0.11 0.82 -18.43
N LEU A 466 -1.39 0.43 -18.30
CA LEU A 466 -2.36 0.48 -19.41
C LEU A 466 -2.55 1.86 -20.07
N PRO A 467 -2.46 3.01 -19.36
CA PRO A 467 -2.57 4.32 -20.00
C PRO A 467 -1.47 4.63 -21.02
N TYR A 468 -0.35 3.91 -20.98
CA TYR A 468 0.88 4.22 -21.73
C TYR A 468 1.17 3.22 -22.86
N VAL A 469 0.43 2.12 -22.94
CA VAL A 469 0.72 1.04 -23.90
C VAL A 469 0.25 1.36 -25.31
N THR A 470 0.82 0.65 -26.28
CA THR A 470 0.30 0.62 -27.65
C THR A 470 -0.56 -0.63 -27.85
N LEU A 471 -1.85 -0.45 -28.15
CA LEU A 471 -2.76 -1.55 -28.51
C LEU A 471 -2.46 -2.05 -29.92
N VAL A 472 -2.13 -3.34 -30.04
CA VAL A 472 -1.93 -4.03 -31.33
C VAL A 472 -3.24 -4.66 -31.81
N SER A 473 -3.96 -5.37 -30.92
CA SER A 473 -5.27 -5.96 -31.22
C SER A 473 -6.09 -6.23 -29.96
N GLY A 474 -7.42 -6.25 -30.08
CA GLY A 474 -8.33 -6.50 -28.96
C GLY A 474 -8.86 -5.21 -28.32
N SER A 475 -8.87 -5.14 -26.99
CA SER A 475 -9.34 -3.98 -26.24
C SER A 475 -8.46 -3.70 -25.02
N LEU A 476 -8.48 -2.46 -24.52
CA LEU A 476 -7.76 -2.06 -23.30
C LEU A 476 -8.60 -2.21 -22.02
N ASN A 477 -9.67 -3.03 -22.05
CA ASN A 477 -10.40 -3.36 -20.82
C ASN A 477 -9.47 -4.18 -19.90
N PRO A 478 -9.19 -3.75 -18.66
CA PRO A 478 -8.28 -4.46 -17.76
C PRO A 478 -8.80 -5.83 -17.31
N ASP A 479 -10.10 -6.08 -17.39
CA ASP A 479 -10.74 -7.30 -16.88
C ASP A 479 -10.56 -8.52 -17.83
N GLN A 480 -9.35 -8.74 -18.34
CA GLN A 480 -8.97 -9.85 -19.23
C GLN A 480 -7.45 -10.07 -19.21
N PRO A 481 -6.95 -11.24 -19.66
CA PRO A 481 -5.53 -11.45 -19.91
C PRO A 481 -5.03 -10.74 -21.18
N PHE A 482 -3.79 -10.23 -21.12
CA PHE A 482 -3.10 -9.56 -22.22
C PHE A 482 -1.84 -10.33 -22.63
N ILE A 483 -1.48 -10.29 -23.91
CA ILE A 483 -0.13 -10.59 -24.38
C ILE A 483 0.63 -9.27 -24.46
N VAL A 484 1.78 -9.21 -23.78
CA VAL A 484 2.79 -8.15 -23.95
C VAL A 484 3.88 -8.66 -24.88
N GLU A 485 4.07 -7.99 -26.01
CA GLU A 485 5.07 -8.35 -27.02
C GLU A 485 6.21 -7.31 -27.08
N ASN A 486 7.46 -7.78 -27.02
CA ASN A 486 8.64 -6.93 -27.20
C ASN A 486 9.03 -6.78 -28.68
N ASN A 487 10.00 -5.90 -28.95
CA ASN A 487 10.47 -5.61 -30.32
C ASN A 487 11.17 -6.80 -31.02
N LEU A 488 11.47 -7.88 -30.30
CA LEU A 488 12.04 -9.13 -30.84
C LEU A 488 10.96 -10.19 -31.11
N GLY A 489 9.68 -9.89 -30.87
CA GLY A 489 8.57 -10.82 -31.01
C GLY A 489 8.46 -11.85 -29.88
N GLN A 490 9.20 -11.65 -28.77
CA GLN A 490 9.03 -12.44 -27.56
C GLN A 490 7.83 -11.92 -26.77
N THR A 491 7.16 -12.80 -26.04
CA THR A 491 5.87 -12.48 -25.41
C THR A 491 5.80 -12.94 -23.96
N ILE A 492 5.05 -12.23 -23.15
CA ILE A 492 4.60 -12.69 -21.82
C ILE A 492 3.11 -12.38 -21.66
N ILE A 493 2.37 -13.24 -20.96
CA ILE A 493 0.97 -12.95 -20.60
C ILE A 493 0.95 -12.06 -19.35
N VAL A 494 0.11 -11.02 -19.34
CA VAL A 494 -0.06 -10.15 -18.18
C VAL A 494 -1.53 -10.13 -17.77
N LEU A 495 -1.79 -10.35 -16.48
CA LEU A 495 -3.04 -9.95 -15.84
C LEU A 495 -2.81 -8.59 -15.18
N PHE A 496 -3.62 -7.60 -15.54
CA PHE A 496 -3.55 -6.30 -14.87
C PHE A 496 -4.43 -6.32 -13.64
N ARG A 497 -3.86 -6.04 -12.47
CA ARG A 497 -4.65 -5.89 -11.26
C ARG A 497 -5.55 -4.66 -11.35
N ASN A 498 -6.79 -4.80 -10.88
CA ASN A 498 -7.69 -3.69 -10.67
C ASN A 498 -7.15 -2.85 -9.50
N THR A 499 -6.51 -1.71 -9.80
CA THR A 499 -5.82 -0.87 -8.80
C THR A 499 -6.75 -0.46 -7.66
N THR A 500 -7.96 0.02 -7.98
CA THR A 500 -8.92 0.50 -6.97
C THR A 500 -9.34 -0.63 -6.05
N LEU A 501 -9.83 -1.75 -6.61
CA LEU A 501 -10.29 -2.88 -5.80
C LEU A 501 -9.14 -3.52 -5.02
N SER A 502 -7.93 -3.60 -5.59
CA SER A 502 -6.75 -4.13 -4.89
C SER A 502 -6.36 -3.26 -3.69
N ASN A 503 -6.39 -1.94 -3.84
CA ASN A 503 -6.09 -1.01 -2.75
C ASN A 503 -7.20 -1.02 -1.68
N GLU A 504 -8.47 -1.10 -2.07
CA GLU A 504 -9.56 -1.25 -1.11
C GLU A 504 -9.48 -2.57 -0.34
N PHE A 505 -9.14 -3.68 -1.03
CA PHE A 505 -8.88 -4.96 -0.41
C PHE A 505 -7.71 -4.87 0.57
N GLY A 506 -6.61 -4.23 0.19
CA GLY A 506 -5.41 -4.16 1.03
C GLY A 506 -5.51 -3.23 2.23
N PHE A 507 -6.39 -2.22 2.19
CA PHE A 507 -6.43 -1.16 3.21
C PHE A 507 -7.84 -0.90 3.75
N LYS A 508 -8.78 -0.50 2.90
CA LYS A 508 -10.13 -0.05 3.33
C LYS A 508 -10.89 -1.17 4.03
N PHE A 509 -10.92 -2.36 3.44
CA PHE A 509 -11.69 -3.51 3.92
C PHE A 509 -11.24 -4.04 5.28
N PHE A 510 -10.02 -3.70 5.69
CA PHE A 510 -9.45 -4.03 6.99
C PHE A 510 -9.50 -2.83 7.96
N SER A 511 -10.29 -1.79 7.67
CA SER A 511 -10.50 -0.63 8.56
C SER A 511 -11.97 -0.42 8.95
N GLN A 512 -12.85 -1.33 8.55
CA GLN A 512 -14.30 -1.26 8.73
C GLN A 512 -14.87 -2.58 9.25
N SER A 513 -16.19 -2.69 9.43
CA SER A 513 -16.77 -3.93 9.94
C SER A 513 -16.71 -5.06 8.90
N PRO A 514 -16.48 -6.33 9.33
CA PRO A 514 -16.42 -7.47 8.41
C PRO A 514 -17.67 -7.61 7.53
N GLN A 515 -18.85 -7.28 8.08
CA GLN A 515 -20.12 -7.35 7.35
C GLN A 515 -20.21 -6.29 6.24
N LEU A 516 -19.68 -5.09 6.48
CA LEU A 516 -19.63 -4.02 5.47
C LEU A 516 -18.62 -4.38 4.38
N THR A 517 -17.45 -4.91 4.76
CA THR A 517 -16.43 -5.41 3.83
C THR A 517 -16.98 -6.46 2.88
N ALA A 518 -17.64 -7.50 3.42
CA ALA A 518 -18.27 -8.53 2.60
C ALA A 518 -19.35 -7.96 1.67
N GLN A 519 -20.14 -7.00 2.16
CA GLN A 519 -21.16 -6.34 1.35
C GLN A 519 -20.55 -5.56 0.18
N GLU A 520 -19.61 -4.66 0.46
CA GLU A 520 -19.00 -3.78 -0.54
C GLU A 520 -18.27 -4.58 -1.62
N LEU A 521 -17.45 -5.56 -1.23
CA LEU A 521 -16.74 -6.42 -2.19
C LEU A 521 -17.70 -7.11 -3.16
N ILE A 522 -18.74 -7.76 -2.64
CA ILE A 522 -19.70 -8.50 -3.47
C ILE A 522 -20.51 -7.56 -4.37
N GLN A 523 -20.90 -6.38 -3.88
CA GLN A 523 -21.64 -5.39 -4.66
C GLN A 523 -20.78 -4.78 -5.77
N GLN A 524 -19.51 -4.46 -5.50
CA GLN A 524 -18.58 -4.00 -6.53
C GLN A 524 -18.32 -5.06 -7.61
N LEU A 525 -18.12 -6.33 -7.21
CA LEU A 525 -17.98 -7.42 -8.18
C LEU A 525 -19.26 -7.60 -9.02
N ALA A 526 -20.44 -7.38 -8.43
CA ALA A 526 -21.69 -7.42 -9.17
C ALA A 526 -21.78 -6.28 -10.19
N GLU A 527 -21.32 -5.07 -9.86
CA GLU A 527 -21.23 -3.95 -10.81
C GLU A 527 -20.29 -4.27 -11.98
N ILE A 528 -19.12 -4.88 -11.70
CA ILE A 528 -18.20 -5.32 -12.75
C ILE A 528 -18.85 -6.39 -13.62
N TYR A 529 -19.52 -7.38 -13.02
CA TYR A 529 -20.28 -8.40 -13.75
C TYR A 529 -21.37 -7.80 -14.64
N MET A 530 -22.10 -6.79 -14.17
CA MET A 530 -23.16 -6.14 -14.96
C MET A 530 -22.60 -5.52 -16.25
N ASN A 531 -21.38 -4.96 -16.19
CA ASN A 531 -20.71 -4.30 -17.30
C ASN A 531 -19.91 -5.28 -18.20
N ASN A 532 -19.29 -6.30 -17.60
CA ASN A 532 -18.40 -7.23 -18.29
C ASN A 532 -18.61 -8.68 -17.81
N PRO A 533 -19.75 -9.31 -18.15
CA PRO A 533 -20.02 -10.68 -17.76
C PRO A 533 -19.01 -11.64 -18.42
N GLY A 534 -18.39 -12.50 -17.62
CA GLY A 534 -17.31 -13.38 -18.09
C GLY A 534 -15.92 -12.74 -18.12
N GLY A 535 -15.75 -11.54 -17.57
CA GLY A 535 -14.45 -10.90 -17.38
C GLY A 535 -13.59 -11.56 -16.31
N VAL A 536 -12.29 -11.23 -16.31
CA VAL A 536 -11.29 -11.67 -15.33
C VAL A 536 -10.87 -10.46 -14.51
N VAL A 537 -11.35 -10.33 -13.28
CA VAL A 537 -10.94 -9.28 -12.35
C VAL A 537 -9.79 -9.80 -11.52
N THR A 538 -8.62 -9.18 -11.66
CA THR A 538 -7.45 -9.51 -10.85
C THR A 538 -7.33 -8.56 -9.67
N VAL A 539 -7.25 -9.09 -8.47
CA VAL A 539 -6.99 -8.37 -7.22
C VAL A 539 -5.64 -8.86 -6.72
N ALA A 540 -4.64 -7.97 -6.65
CA ALA A 540 -3.27 -8.36 -6.35
C ALA A 540 -2.62 -7.41 -5.35
N LEU A 541 -2.10 -7.94 -4.25
CA LEU A 541 -1.64 -7.17 -3.10
C LEU A 541 -0.71 -7.99 -2.19
N ASP A 542 -0.04 -7.33 -1.26
CA ASP A 542 0.70 -8.00 -0.19
C ASP A 542 -0.22 -8.86 0.68
N GLY A 543 0.28 -10.04 1.03
CA GLY A 543 -0.45 -11.08 1.77
C GLY A 543 -0.70 -10.70 3.21
N GLU A 544 0.36 -10.38 3.95
CA GLU A 544 0.33 -10.20 5.38
C GLU A 544 -0.19 -8.81 5.78
N ASN A 545 0.12 -7.78 4.98
CA ASN A 545 -0.13 -6.37 5.31
C ASN A 545 -1.56 -6.09 5.81
N PRO A 546 -2.64 -6.52 5.11
CA PRO A 546 -4.00 -6.20 5.54
C PRO A 546 -4.33 -6.82 6.91
N LEU A 547 -3.76 -7.98 7.22
CA LEU A 547 -3.96 -8.69 8.49
C LEU A 547 -3.15 -8.07 9.61
N ILE A 548 -1.86 -7.81 9.39
CA ILE A 548 -0.95 -7.32 10.44
C ILE A 548 -1.15 -5.84 10.77
N PHE A 549 -1.61 -5.02 9.83
CA PHE A 549 -1.89 -3.61 10.08
C PHE A 549 -3.17 -3.39 10.88
N ASN A 550 -4.09 -4.36 10.88
CA ASN A 550 -5.23 -4.39 11.80
C ASN A 550 -5.41 -5.76 12.46
N PRO A 551 -4.63 -6.06 13.51
CA PRO A 551 -4.68 -7.36 14.18
C PRO A 551 -5.97 -7.58 15.00
N THR A 552 -6.78 -6.54 15.19
CA THR A 552 -8.02 -6.65 16.00
C THR A 552 -9.16 -7.26 15.19
N THR A 553 -9.34 -6.83 13.94
CA THR A 553 -10.42 -7.34 13.08
C THR A 553 -9.91 -8.12 11.87
N GLY A 554 -8.63 -8.01 11.50
CA GLY A 554 -8.11 -8.58 10.26
C GLY A 554 -8.46 -10.05 10.03
N PRO A 555 -8.32 -10.93 11.04
CA PRO A 555 -8.79 -12.32 10.92
C PRO A 555 -10.29 -12.46 10.63
N ALA A 556 -11.13 -11.65 11.26
CA ALA A 556 -12.57 -11.65 11.04
C ALA A 556 -12.95 -11.04 9.68
N ASP A 557 -12.20 -10.05 9.21
CA ASP A 557 -12.38 -9.39 7.91
C ASP A 557 -12.09 -10.37 6.77
N LEU A 558 -10.93 -11.05 6.80
CA LEU A 558 -10.59 -12.05 5.79
C LEU A 558 -11.56 -13.25 5.82
N TYR A 559 -11.99 -13.69 7.00
CA TYR A 559 -13.03 -14.70 7.14
C TYR A 559 -14.32 -14.28 6.44
N ALA A 560 -14.78 -13.04 6.67
CA ALA A 560 -16.01 -12.53 6.06
C ALA A 560 -15.89 -12.42 4.54
N ILE A 561 -14.73 -12.01 4.02
CA ILE A 561 -14.44 -11.97 2.59
C ILE A 561 -14.55 -13.37 1.97
N TYR A 562 -13.80 -14.36 2.49
CA TYR A 562 -13.83 -15.71 1.92
C TYR A 562 -15.16 -16.42 2.11
N GLN A 563 -15.86 -16.17 3.22
CA GLN A 563 -17.22 -16.66 3.41
C GLN A 563 -18.16 -16.11 2.33
N ALA A 564 -18.10 -14.80 2.07
CA ALA A 564 -18.94 -14.17 1.07
C ALA A 564 -18.62 -14.67 -0.34
N LEU A 565 -17.34 -14.74 -0.72
CA LEU A 565 -16.91 -15.30 -2.01
C LEU A 565 -17.39 -16.74 -2.19
N SER A 566 -17.20 -17.59 -1.16
CA SER A 566 -17.65 -18.98 -1.17
C SER A 566 -19.18 -19.11 -1.29
N GLN A 567 -19.96 -18.13 -0.81
CA GLN A 567 -21.43 -18.13 -0.92
C GLN A 567 -21.93 -17.86 -2.35
N TYR A 568 -21.19 -17.08 -3.14
CA TYR A 568 -21.55 -16.74 -4.53
C TYR A 568 -20.81 -17.57 -5.58
N GLN A 569 -19.77 -18.32 -5.18
CA GLN A 569 -19.03 -19.26 -6.02
C GLN A 569 -19.96 -20.17 -6.82
N GLY A 570 -19.73 -20.25 -8.13
CA GLY A 570 -20.45 -21.13 -9.05
C GLY A 570 -21.83 -20.61 -9.51
N GLN A 571 -22.20 -19.38 -9.14
CA GLN A 571 -23.39 -18.70 -9.66
C GLN A 571 -22.97 -17.71 -10.76
N TRP A 572 -22.95 -16.41 -10.44
CA TRP A 572 -22.48 -15.34 -11.33
C TRP A 572 -21.00 -14.99 -11.10
N LEU A 573 -20.39 -15.55 -10.06
CA LEU A 573 -19.01 -15.33 -9.64
C LEU A 573 -18.30 -16.67 -9.48
N ILE A 574 -17.05 -16.75 -9.91
CA ILE A 574 -16.12 -17.83 -9.59
C ILE A 574 -14.78 -17.22 -9.17
N THR A 575 -14.16 -17.78 -8.15
CA THR A 575 -12.74 -17.59 -7.85
C THR A 575 -11.94 -18.59 -8.67
N GLN A 576 -10.85 -18.12 -9.29
CA GLN A 576 -9.93 -18.92 -10.06
C GLN A 576 -8.50 -18.54 -9.70
N THR A 577 -7.59 -19.51 -9.84
CA THR A 577 -6.16 -19.20 -9.91
C THR A 577 -5.85 -18.41 -11.19
N ALA A 578 -4.73 -17.70 -11.21
CA ALA A 578 -4.24 -16.97 -12.37
C ALA A 578 -4.06 -17.89 -13.59
N SER A 579 -3.43 -19.05 -13.39
CA SER A 579 -3.26 -20.07 -14.44
C SER A 579 -4.59 -20.56 -15.02
N GLU A 580 -5.60 -20.84 -14.17
CA GLU A 580 -6.93 -21.24 -14.63
C GLU A 580 -7.63 -20.13 -15.41
N ALA A 581 -7.57 -18.88 -14.93
CA ALA A 581 -8.17 -17.74 -15.59
C ALA A 581 -7.55 -17.52 -16.98
N ILE A 582 -6.21 -17.55 -17.07
CA ILE A 582 -5.47 -17.46 -18.35
C ILE A 582 -5.87 -18.59 -19.29
N ALA A 583 -5.97 -19.83 -18.80
CA ALA A 583 -6.32 -20.99 -19.62
C ALA A 583 -7.76 -20.90 -20.19
N THR A 584 -8.69 -20.35 -19.42
CA THR A 584 -10.13 -20.37 -19.72
C THR A 584 -10.65 -19.12 -20.44
N HIS A 585 -9.91 -18.00 -20.42
CA HIS A 585 -10.35 -16.71 -20.97
C HIS A 585 -9.56 -16.32 -22.22
N LYS A 586 -10.02 -16.77 -23.38
CA LYS A 586 -9.44 -16.46 -24.71
C LYS A 586 -10.49 -15.82 -25.62
N PRO A 587 -10.10 -15.04 -26.65
CA PRO A 587 -8.72 -14.65 -27.02
C PRO A 587 -8.15 -13.54 -26.12
N TYR A 588 -6.84 -13.34 -26.18
CA TYR A 588 -6.14 -12.28 -25.45
C TYR A 588 -6.03 -11.01 -26.30
N SER A 589 -6.04 -9.85 -25.64
CA SER A 589 -5.64 -8.59 -26.27
C SER A 589 -4.11 -8.54 -26.36
N VAL A 590 -3.57 -7.87 -27.39
CA VAL A 590 -2.11 -7.79 -27.63
C VAL A 590 -1.68 -6.33 -27.51
N ILE A 591 -0.68 -6.09 -26.67
CA ILE A 591 -0.13 -4.77 -26.37
C ILE A 591 1.40 -4.78 -26.43
N THR A 592 1.99 -3.60 -26.59
CA THR A 592 3.45 -3.39 -26.62
C THR A 592 3.80 -2.02 -26.02
N ASN A 593 5.09 -1.71 -25.92
CA ASN A 593 5.63 -0.43 -25.41
C ASN A 593 5.16 -0.10 -23.98
N LEU A 594 5.23 -1.06 -23.05
CA LEU A 594 5.01 -0.75 -21.62
C LEU A 594 6.16 0.15 -21.13
N PRO A 595 5.87 1.19 -20.33
CA PRO A 595 6.91 2.04 -19.75
C PRO A 595 7.70 1.29 -18.67
N VAL A 596 8.89 1.81 -18.32
CA VAL A 596 9.55 1.46 -17.04
C VAL A 596 8.70 2.03 -15.91
N ASN A 597 8.00 1.17 -15.17
CA ASN A 597 7.11 1.62 -14.10
C ASN A 597 6.94 0.56 -13.01
N SER A 598 6.19 0.86 -11.95
CA SER A 598 5.77 -0.07 -10.90
C SER A 598 4.29 0.11 -10.52
N TRP A 599 3.80 -0.67 -9.57
CA TRP A 599 2.48 -0.46 -8.96
C TRP A 599 2.34 0.84 -8.16
N ASP A 600 3.43 1.54 -7.87
CA ASP A 600 3.46 2.89 -7.26
C ASP A 600 3.46 4.01 -8.33
N LEU A 601 3.26 3.66 -9.60
CA LEU A 601 3.23 4.58 -10.74
C LEU A 601 4.58 5.29 -11.04
N ASN A 602 5.66 4.91 -10.35
CA ASN A 602 7.04 5.31 -10.61
C ASN A 602 8.03 4.39 -9.84
N LEU A 603 9.34 4.70 -9.84
CA LEU A 603 10.37 3.95 -9.08
C LEU A 603 10.97 4.74 -7.88
N ASN A 604 10.34 5.82 -7.41
CA ASN A 604 10.90 6.74 -6.41
C ASN A 604 11.09 6.09 -5.03
N TYR A 605 10.30 5.08 -4.70
CA TYR A 605 10.50 4.33 -3.46
C TYR A 605 11.85 3.61 -3.41
N TRP A 606 12.46 3.27 -4.54
CA TRP A 606 13.74 2.57 -4.58
C TRP A 606 14.89 3.45 -5.10
N ASN A 607 14.58 4.44 -5.93
CA ASN A 607 15.58 5.34 -6.50
C ASN A 607 14.99 6.72 -6.83
N ASN A 608 15.23 7.70 -5.94
CA ASN A 608 14.81 9.11 -6.10
C ASN A 608 15.94 10.11 -5.79
N GLY A 609 17.19 9.64 -5.73
CA GLY A 609 18.34 10.47 -5.37
C GLY A 609 18.50 10.78 -3.88
N TYR A 610 17.66 10.23 -2.99
CA TYR A 610 17.87 10.36 -1.55
C TYR A 610 19.27 9.82 -1.15
N PRO A 611 20.05 10.52 -0.30
CA PRO A 611 21.42 10.12 0.03
C PRO A 611 21.55 8.69 0.57
N GLY A 612 20.59 8.24 1.39
CA GLY A 612 20.61 6.88 1.93
C GLY A 612 20.43 5.79 0.85
N LYS A 613 19.52 5.98 -0.10
CA LYS A 613 19.30 5.05 -1.22
C LYS A 613 20.49 5.06 -2.18
N THR A 614 21.03 6.26 -2.44
CA THR A 614 22.23 6.44 -3.27
C THR A 614 23.42 5.71 -2.67
N GLU A 615 23.61 5.79 -1.35
CA GLU A 615 24.67 5.08 -0.64
C GLU A 615 24.52 3.56 -0.75
N ILE A 616 23.31 3.01 -0.57
CA ILE A 616 23.06 1.56 -0.75
C ILE A 616 23.48 1.13 -2.16
N TRP A 617 22.96 1.81 -3.18
CA TRP A 617 23.26 1.48 -4.58
C TRP A 617 24.74 1.60 -4.95
N GLN A 618 25.44 2.60 -4.41
CA GLN A 618 26.89 2.72 -4.57
C GLN A 618 27.63 1.56 -3.93
N ASN A 619 27.22 1.12 -2.75
CA ASN A 619 27.83 -0.03 -2.08
C ASN A 619 27.53 -1.35 -2.79
N VAL A 620 26.33 -1.54 -3.33
CA VAL A 620 25.99 -2.70 -4.18
C VAL A 620 26.91 -2.74 -5.41
N SER A 621 27.04 -1.62 -6.12
CA SER A 621 27.92 -1.51 -7.29
C SER A 621 29.38 -1.83 -6.95
N LEU A 622 29.89 -1.22 -5.87
CA LEU A 622 31.27 -1.43 -5.43
C LEU A 622 31.51 -2.88 -4.99
N ALA A 623 30.58 -3.48 -4.23
CA ALA A 623 30.67 -4.87 -3.82
C ALA A 623 30.70 -5.82 -5.02
N ARG A 624 29.81 -5.60 -5.99
CA ARG A 624 29.78 -6.37 -7.24
C ARG A 624 31.07 -6.25 -8.03
N GLU A 625 31.64 -5.06 -8.17
CA GLU A 625 32.93 -4.84 -8.86
C GLU A 625 34.05 -5.67 -8.26
N TYR A 626 34.23 -5.60 -6.93
CA TYR A 626 35.22 -6.41 -6.22
C TYR A 626 34.92 -7.91 -6.36
N LEU A 627 33.66 -8.31 -6.21
CA LEU A 627 33.27 -9.72 -6.26
C LEU A 627 33.49 -10.32 -7.65
N VAL A 628 33.11 -9.63 -8.72
CA VAL A 628 33.37 -10.07 -10.11
C VAL A 628 34.87 -10.18 -10.37
N ALA A 629 35.66 -9.19 -9.94
CA ALA A 629 37.11 -9.22 -10.04
C ALA A 629 37.70 -10.43 -9.32
N TYR A 630 37.23 -10.74 -8.11
CA TYR A 630 37.68 -11.89 -7.34
C TYR A 630 37.26 -13.21 -8.01
N THR A 631 36.00 -13.32 -8.42
CA THR A 631 35.41 -14.49 -9.08
C THR A 631 36.19 -14.89 -10.32
N VAL A 632 36.51 -13.93 -11.20
CA VAL A 632 37.33 -14.18 -12.39
C VAL A 632 38.77 -14.53 -12.03
N THR A 633 39.33 -13.89 -11.00
CA THR A 633 40.69 -14.19 -10.50
C THR A 633 40.81 -15.64 -10.05
N VAL A 634 39.83 -16.18 -9.32
CA VAL A 634 39.83 -17.57 -8.86
C VAL A 634 39.30 -18.56 -9.90
N GLY A 635 38.88 -18.06 -11.07
CA GLY A 635 38.39 -18.87 -12.19
C GLY A 635 37.00 -19.46 -12.00
N ALA A 636 36.18 -18.86 -11.13
CA ALA A 636 34.79 -19.21 -10.92
C ALA A 636 33.85 -18.49 -11.91
N ASN A 637 32.58 -18.92 -11.96
CA ASN A 637 31.57 -18.31 -12.81
C ASN A 637 30.97 -17.06 -12.14
N ILE A 638 30.78 -16.00 -12.92
CA ILE A 638 30.06 -14.80 -12.51
C ILE A 638 28.57 -15.13 -12.41
N SER A 639 27.90 -14.58 -11.39
CA SER A 639 26.47 -14.79 -11.12
C SER A 639 26.09 -16.28 -11.06
N PRO A 640 26.76 -17.09 -10.22
CA PRO A 640 26.44 -18.51 -10.11
C PRO A 640 25.04 -18.70 -9.51
N LEU A 641 24.43 -19.85 -9.81
CA LEU A 641 23.33 -20.37 -9.00
C LEU A 641 23.93 -20.87 -7.69
N VAL A 642 23.56 -20.24 -6.57
CA VAL A 642 24.14 -20.56 -5.27
C VAL A 642 23.33 -21.67 -4.61
N TYR A 643 24.01 -22.72 -4.14
CA TYR A 643 23.41 -23.72 -3.26
C TYR A 643 23.38 -23.21 -1.82
N LEU A 644 22.24 -23.32 -1.14
CA LEU A 644 22.00 -22.72 0.18
C LEU A 644 21.73 -23.81 1.23
N PRO A 645 22.75 -24.27 1.97
CA PRO A 645 22.54 -25.21 3.07
C PRO A 645 21.77 -24.55 4.23
N LEU A 646 20.66 -25.16 4.64
CA LEU A 646 19.74 -24.63 5.66
C LEU A 646 20.34 -24.57 7.09
N ASN A 647 21.44 -25.27 7.34
CA ASN A 647 22.12 -25.30 8.64
C ASN A 647 23.23 -24.25 8.78
N GLU A 648 23.52 -23.48 7.73
CA GLU A 648 24.57 -22.46 7.70
C GLU A 648 24.06 -21.11 7.18
N THR A 649 22.73 -20.92 7.13
CA THR A 649 22.08 -19.69 6.66
C THR A 649 22.74 -18.44 7.26
N PRO A 650 23.15 -17.45 6.44
CA PRO A 650 22.94 -17.30 5.00
C PRO A 650 24.15 -17.70 4.14
N ASN A 651 25.09 -18.47 4.70
CA ASN A 651 26.32 -18.89 4.03
C ASN A 651 26.10 -20.07 3.08
N SER A 652 26.98 -20.18 2.09
CA SER A 652 27.09 -21.34 1.19
C SER A 652 28.33 -22.18 1.51
N THR A 653 28.52 -23.25 0.72
CA THR A 653 29.55 -24.28 0.92
C THR A 653 30.98 -23.78 0.70
N ASN A 654 31.15 -22.65 0.01
CA ASN A 654 32.45 -22.05 -0.25
C ASN A 654 32.35 -20.53 -0.29
N LEU A 655 33.50 -19.86 -0.16
CA LEU A 655 33.56 -18.41 -0.05
C LEU A 655 32.96 -17.68 -1.25
N VAL A 656 33.23 -18.13 -2.48
CA VAL A 656 32.74 -17.44 -3.68
C VAL A 656 31.21 -17.45 -3.69
N ASP A 657 30.61 -18.61 -3.47
CA ASP A 657 29.16 -18.76 -3.46
C ASP A 657 28.51 -18.02 -2.29
N THR A 658 29.14 -18.01 -1.11
CA THR A 658 28.70 -17.20 0.03
C THR A 658 28.68 -15.71 -0.31
N LEU A 659 29.74 -15.19 -0.93
CA LEU A 659 29.83 -13.77 -1.28
C LEU A 659 28.85 -13.39 -2.41
N TRP A 660 28.59 -14.30 -3.36
CA TRP A 660 27.52 -14.12 -4.35
C TRP A 660 26.15 -14.10 -3.72
N ASN A 661 25.88 -14.98 -2.75
CA ASN A 661 24.63 -14.93 -2.00
C ASN A 661 24.46 -13.59 -1.28
N TYR A 662 25.52 -13.08 -0.65
CA TYR A 662 25.51 -11.79 0.02
C TYR A 662 25.22 -10.63 -0.92
N LEU A 663 25.71 -10.70 -2.16
CA LEU A 663 25.39 -9.71 -3.16
C LEU A 663 23.90 -9.77 -3.53
N TYR A 664 23.37 -10.96 -3.80
CA TYR A 664 21.96 -11.12 -4.13
C TYR A 664 21.04 -10.66 -3.01
N VAL A 665 21.40 -10.92 -1.74
CA VAL A 665 20.71 -10.35 -0.58
C VAL A 665 20.71 -8.84 -0.66
N ALA A 666 21.87 -8.20 -0.86
CA ALA A 666 21.99 -6.75 -0.90
C ALA A 666 21.28 -6.07 -2.09
N GLU A 667 20.95 -6.83 -3.13
CA GLU A 667 20.16 -6.37 -4.29
C GLU A 667 18.65 -6.31 -4.04
N GLY A 668 18.17 -6.86 -2.92
CA GLY A 668 16.75 -6.88 -2.55
C GLY A 668 16.11 -5.49 -2.50
N SER A 669 14.85 -5.40 -2.95
CA SER A 669 14.13 -4.12 -3.07
C SER A 669 13.87 -3.45 -1.71
N ASP A 670 13.66 -4.23 -0.65
CA ASP A 670 13.29 -3.78 0.70
C ASP A 670 14.22 -2.72 1.26
N TRP A 671 15.53 -2.90 1.04
CA TRP A 671 16.57 -2.03 1.61
C TRP A 671 16.38 -0.59 1.16
N THR A 672 16.06 -0.40 -0.12
CA THR A 672 15.90 0.93 -0.70
C THR A 672 14.48 1.46 -0.53
N TRP A 673 13.47 0.58 -0.57
CA TRP A 673 12.07 0.90 -0.23
C TRP A 673 11.99 1.61 1.13
N GLN A 674 12.57 0.99 2.15
CA GLN A 674 12.49 1.46 3.55
C GLN A 674 13.41 2.67 3.83
N THR A 675 14.42 2.93 3.00
CA THR A 675 15.45 3.93 3.32
C THR A 675 15.02 5.35 2.94
N GLY A 676 14.48 6.09 3.92
CA GLY A 676 14.11 7.50 3.76
C GLY A 676 12.84 7.70 2.95
N PRO A 677 12.56 8.93 2.47
CA PRO A 677 11.30 9.23 1.80
C PRO A 677 11.18 8.45 0.49
N PRO A 678 9.96 8.02 0.11
CA PRO A 678 8.70 8.30 0.81
C PRO A 678 8.36 7.38 2.00
N ALA A 679 8.93 6.18 2.13
CA ALA A 679 8.53 5.22 3.18
C ALA A 679 8.98 5.60 4.62
N ASN A 680 10.23 6.06 4.78
CA ASN A 680 10.84 6.36 6.09
C ASN A 680 10.82 5.17 7.08
N GLY A 681 11.19 3.99 6.60
CA GLY A 681 11.30 2.78 7.41
C GLY A 681 12.46 2.79 8.41
N PRO A 682 12.57 1.72 9.23
CA PRO A 682 13.61 1.59 10.24
C PRO A 682 15.03 1.67 9.65
N GLN A 683 15.92 2.37 10.35
CA GLN A 683 17.33 2.52 9.97
C GLN A 683 18.05 1.18 9.74
N TRP A 684 17.61 0.12 10.43
CA TRP A 684 18.10 -1.25 10.30
C TRP A 684 18.14 -1.74 8.84
N PHE A 685 17.13 -1.42 8.01
CA PHE A 685 17.10 -1.86 6.61
C PHE A 685 18.29 -1.35 5.80
N LYS A 686 18.64 -0.07 5.96
CA LYS A 686 19.83 0.49 5.34
C LYS A 686 21.09 -0.20 5.85
N GLU A 687 21.19 -0.39 7.16
CA GLU A 687 22.37 -0.98 7.80
C GLU A 687 22.62 -2.41 7.33
N GLN A 688 21.58 -3.20 7.08
CA GLN A 688 21.72 -4.57 6.57
C GLN A 688 22.33 -4.62 5.17
N ALA A 689 21.83 -3.82 4.22
CA ALA A 689 22.42 -3.77 2.88
C ALA A 689 23.91 -3.35 2.92
N ILE A 690 24.25 -2.40 3.79
CA ILE A 690 25.64 -1.96 4.00
C ILE A 690 26.49 -3.04 4.68
N LEU A 691 25.92 -3.81 5.61
CA LEU A 691 26.62 -4.92 6.26
C LEU A 691 27.04 -6.00 5.27
N TYR A 692 26.11 -6.44 4.41
CA TYR A 692 26.39 -7.44 3.37
C TYR A 692 27.44 -6.95 2.37
N THR A 693 27.24 -5.76 1.81
CA THR A 693 28.16 -5.17 0.81
C THR A 693 29.55 -4.89 1.38
N SER A 694 29.64 -4.35 2.59
CA SER A 694 30.93 -4.09 3.25
C SER A 694 31.68 -5.38 3.61
N THR A 695 30.96 -6.45 3.97
CA THR A 695 31.54 -7.77 4.20
C THR A 695 32.17 -8.33 2.93
N ILE A 696 31.47 -8.25 1.80
CA ILE A 696 32.01 -8.65 0.48
C ILE A 696 33.29 -7.88 0.16
N ILE A 697 33.25 -6.55 0.27
CA ILE A 697 34.38 -5.68 -0.07
C ILE A 697 35.57 -5.98 0.84
N SER A 698 35.35 -6.12 2.15
CA SER A 698 36.39 -6.43 3.14
C SER A 698 37.05 -7.77 2.86
N GLU A 699 36.24 -8.81 2.64
CA GLU A 699 36.74 -10.17 2.42
C GLU A 699 37.50 -10.29 1.11
N VAL A 700 36.98 -9.72 0.01
CA VAL A 700 37.71 -9.70 -1.27
C VAL A 700 39.04 -8.96 -1.15
N LYS A 701 39.07 -7.80 -0.48
CA LYS A 701 40.32 -7.07 -0.23
C LYS A 701 41.30 -7.89 0.59
N GLN A 702 40.81 -8.61 1.60
CA GLN A 702 41.62 -9.52 2.40
C GLN A 702 42.20 -10.64 1.54
N GLN A 703 41.40 -11.30 0.69
CA GLN A 703 41.85 -12.33 -0.23
C GLN A 703 42.92 -11.81 -1.18
N PHE A 704 42.69 -10.66 -1.82
CA PHE A 704 43.68 -10.03 -2.69
C PHE A 704 44.98 -9.65 -1.97
N SER A 705 44.92 -9.26 -0.69
CA SER A 705 46.10 -8.96 0.12
C SER A 705 47.01 -10.19 0.35
N LEU A 706 46.51 -11.40 0.14
CA LEU A 706 47.29 -12.65 0.22
C LEU A 706 48.18 -12.86 -1.01
N ILE A 707 47.97 -12.11 -2.10
CA ILE A 707 48.81 -12.13 -3.29
C ILE A 707 49.90 -11.07 -3.12
N LYS A 708 51.16 -11.49 -3.01
CA LYS A 708 52.27 -10.59 -2.65
C LYS A 708 53.46 -10.76 -3.59
N LEU A 709 53.94 -9.65 -4.15
CA LEU A 709 55.27 -9.62 -4.75
C LEU A 709 56.33 -9.81 -3.65
N GLN A 710 57.00 -10.97 -3.65
CA GLN A 710 58.04 -11.29 -2.67
C GLN A 710 59.40 -10.76 -3.08
N SER A 711 59.76 -10.85 -4.37
CA SER A 711 61.03 -10.32 -4.85
C SER A 711 60.98 -9.93 -6.32
N ALA A 712 61.81 -8.95 -6.67
CA ALA A 712 62.04 -8.52 -8.03
C ALA A 712 63.52 -8.16 -8.21
N LYS A 713 64.25 -8.93 -9.01
CA LYS A 713 65.70 -8.78 -9.20
C LYS A 713 66.08 -8.82 -10.68
N LEU A 714 67.05 -8.00 -11.07
CA LEU A 714 67.66 -8.10 -12.40
C LEU A 714 68.75 -9.17 -12.40
N ASP A 715 68.72 -10.01 -13.43
CA ASP A 715 69.75 -10.98 -13.79
C ASP A 715 70.08 -10.79 -15.28
N GLY A 716 71.05 -9.92 -15.56
CA GLY A 716 71.33 -9.40 -16.90
C GLY A 716 70.14 -8.62 -17.46
N ASN A 717 69.66 -9.02 -18.63
CA ASN A 717 68.45 -8.45 -19.27
C ASN A 717 67.15 -9.16 -18.84
N ASN A 718 67.19 -10.02 -17.82
CA ASN A 718 66.01 -10.72 -17.32
C ASN A 718 65.60 -10.17 -15.95
N LEU A 719 64.33 -9.87 -15.79
CA LEU A 719 63.70 -9.65 -14.51
C LEU A 719 63.24 -10.99 -13.94
N LYS A 720 63.80 -11.38 -12.79
CA LYS A 720 63.33 -12.50 -11.98
C LYS A 720 62.32 -11.95 -10.98
N LEU A 721 61.06 -12.36 -11.11
CA LEU A 721 59.98 -12.01 -10.19
C LEU A 721 59.59 -13.24 -9.40
N SER A 722 59.30 -13.05 -8.12
CA SER A 722 58.69 -14.06 -7.26
C SER A 722 57.42 -13.50 -6.66
N ILE A 723 56.29 -14.13 -6.96
CA ILE A 723 54.96 -13.72 -6.48
C ILE A 723 54.40 -14.88 -5.65
N TYR A 724 54.02 -14.57 -4.42
CA TYR A 724 53.36 -15.52 -3.53
C TYR A 724 51.85 -15.41 -3.68
N ASN A 725 51.19 -16.54 -3.89
CA ASN A 725 49.74 -16.66 -3.83
C ASN A 725 49.35 -17.37 -2.54
N GLY A 726 48.83 -16.61 -1.58
CA GLY A 726 48.30 -17.14 -0.32
C GLY A 726 46.83 -17.58 -0.39
N ILE A 727 46.15 -17.39 -1.51
CA ILE A 727 44.77 -17.85 -1.71
C ILE A 727 44.80 -19.37 -1.88
N ASN A 728 43.84 -20.08 -1.29
CA ASN A 728 43.75 -21.54 -1.29
C ASN A 728 43.26 -22.12 -2.64
N THR A 729 43.63 -21.50 -3.76
CA THR A 729 43.34 -21.96 -5.12
C THR A 729 44.32 -21.32 -6.10
N THR A 730 44.36 -21.84 -7.33
CA THR A 730 45.13 -21.20 -8.41
C THR A 730 44.43 -19.93 -8.85
N VAL A 731 45.19 -18.83 -9.00
CA VAL A 731 44.64 -17.54 -9.45
C VAL A 731 45.12 -17.15 -10.85
N ARG A 732 44.23 -16.54 -11.63
CA ARG A 732 44.42 -16.04 -12.98
C ARG A 732 44.55 -14.52 -12.93
N LEU A 733 45.69 -14.00 -13.35
CA LEU A 733 45.98 -12.57 -13.31
C LEU A 733 46.60 -12.09 -14.62
N LEU A 734 46.54 -10.79 -14.85
CA LEU A 734 47.35 -10.11 -15.84
C LEU A 734 48.46 -9.33 -15.13
N LEU A 735 49.71 -9.74 -15.37
CA LEU A 735 50.90 -9.05 -14.88
C LEU A 735 51.27 -7.95 -15.87
N VAL A 736 51.29 -6.70 -15.39
CA VAL A 736 51.74 -5.54 -16.18
C VAL A 736 52.99 -4.93 -15.56
N ILE A 737 54.04 -4.81 -16.36
CA ILE A 737 55.31 -4.21 -15.95
C ILE A 737 55.58 -3.01 -16.84
N THR A 738 55.79 -1.83 -16.26
CA THR A 738 56.19 -0.63 -16.99
C THR A 738 57.45 -0.02 -16.41
N ASN A 739 58.30 0.52 -17.29
CA ASN A 739 59.55 1.20 -16.93
C ASN A 739 59.62 2.63 -17.51
N GLY A 740 58.46 3.18 -17.92
CA GLY A 740 58.33 4.47 -18.59
C GLY A 740 58.71 4.50 -20.08
N LYS A 741 59.45 3.49 -20.59
CA LYS A 741 59.85 3.37 -22.01
C LYS A 741 59.29 2.12 -22.70
N GLN A 742 58.95 1.11 -21.92
CA GLN A 742 58.47 -0.20 -22.34
C GLN A 742 57.40 -0.65 -21.35
N GLN A 743 56.37 -1.29 -21.90
CA GLN A 743 55.35 -1.97 -21.14
C GLN A 743 55.27 -3.43 -21.57
N ILE A 744 55.18 -4.34 -20.61
CA ILE A 744 54.98 -5.78 -20.81
C ILE A 744 53.66 -6.16 -20.16
N GLN A 745 52.86 -6.95 -20.87
CA GLN A 745 51.60 -7.51 -20.38
C GLN A 745 51.70 -9.02 -20.53
N LEU A 746 51.50 -9.76 -19.45
CA LEU A 746 51.64 -11.21 -19.44
C LEU A 746 50.51 -11.84 -18.62
N PRO A 747 49.60 -12.61 -19.23
CA PRO A 747 48.68 -13.45 -18.50
C PRO A 747 49.47 -14.49 -17.70
N ILE A 748 49.21 -14.57 -16.41
CA ILE A 748 49.90 -15.47 -15.48
C ILE A 748 48.88 -16.29 -14.68
N MET A 749 49.29 -17.51 -14.35
CA MET A 749 48.60 -18.37 -13.39
C MET A 749 49.51 -18.55 -12.19
N LEU A 750 49.01 -18.31 -10.99
CA LEU A 750 49.74 -18.51 -9.75
C LEU A 750 49.16 -19.70 -9.00
N SER A 751 49.89 -20.79 -8.92
CA SER A 751 49.56 -21.89 -8.00
C SER A 751 49.72 -21.43 -6.56
N GLN A 752 49.09 -22.11 -5.60
CA GLN A 752 49.25 -21.79 -4.18
C GLN A 752 50.73 -21.82 -3.79
N GLY A 753 51.19 -20.82 -3.04
CA GLY A 753 52.60 -20.68 -2.64
C GLY A 753 53.41 -19.77 -3.55
N GLN A 754 54.72 -20.01 -3.62
CA GLN A 754 55.67 -19.17 -4.38
C GLN A 754 55.67 -19.53 -5.87
N ASN A 755 55.57 -18.50 -6.73
CA ASN A 755 55.61 -18.63 -8.18
C ASN A 755 56.69 -17.72 -8.75
N ASP A 756 57.64 -18.31 -9.50
CA ASP A 756 58.79 -17.59 -10.04
C ASP A 756 58.67 -17.40 -11.55
N PHE A 757 58.89 -16.16 -12.00
CA PHE A 757 58.83 -15.75 -13.40
C PHE A 757 60.17 -15.19 -13.85
N LYS A 758 60.55 -15.48 -15.10
CA LYS A 758 61.72 -14.89 -15.76
C LYS A 758 61.26 -14.13 -17.01
N ILE A 759 61.34 -12.81 -16.98
CA ILE A 759 60.79 -11.92 -18.01
C ILE A 759 61.92 -11.13 -18.64
N LYS A 760 62.01 -11.11 -19.98
CA LYS A 760 63.04 -10.37 -20.71
C LYS A 760 62.69 -8.88 -20.78
N LEU A 761 63.58 -8.02 -20.31
CA LEU A 761 63.49 -6.56 -20.42
C LEU A 761 64.50 -6.05 -21.47
N SER A 762 64.02 -5.32 -22.47
CA SER A 762 64.88 -4.75 -23.52
C SER A 762 65.60 -3.48 -23.07
N ASN A 763 65.01 -2.73 -22.14
CA ASN A 763 65.59 -1.51 -21.55
C ASN A 763 65.63 -1.65 -20.02
N ALA A 764 66.80 -1.92 -19.45
CA ALA A 764 66.96 -2.04 -18.00
C ALA A 764 66.89 -0.65 -17.34
N SER A 765 65.70 -0.29 -16.84
CA SER A 765 65.51 0.86 -15.94
C SER A 765 65.79 0.44 -14.49
N SER A 766 66.30 1.36 -13.68
CA SER A 766 66.42 1.16 -12.23
C SER A 766 65.08 1.24 -11.50
N GLN A 767 64.03 1.77 -12.13
CA GLN A 767 62.68 1.87 -11.57
C GLN A 767 61.68 1.13 -12.46
N LEU A 768 60.91 0.24 -11.83
CA LEU A 768 59.80 -0.48 -12.45
C LEU A 768 58.53 -0.27 -11.64
N GLN A 769 57.42 -0.14 -12.34
CA GLN A 769 56.10 -0.32 -11.77
C GLN A 769 55.59 -1.70 -12.19
N ILE A 770 55.24 -2.51 -11.20
CA ILE A 770 54.68 -3.85 -11.39
C ILE A 770 53.25 -3.82 -10.86
N ALA A 771 52.28 -4.14 -11.71
CA ALA A 771 50.88 -4.17 -11.36
C ALA A 771 50.28 -5.55 -11.67
N LEU A 772 49.36 -5.98 -10.81
CA LEU A 772 48.58 -7.19 -10.95
C LEU A 772 47.13 -6.79 -11.17
N TYR A 773 46.54 -7.30 -12.24
CA TYR A 773 45.14 -7.06 -12.58
C TYR A 773 44.35 -8.37 -12.56
N SER A 774 43.12 -8.33 -12.07
CA SER A 774 42.11 -9.34 -12.41
C SER A 774 41.66 -9.08 -13.84
N PRO A 775 41.69 -10.09 -14.74
CA PRO A 775 41.44 -9.92 -16.17
C PRO A 775 39.94 -9.82 -16.50
N VAL A 776 39.18 -9.00 -15.75
CA VAL A 776 37.77 -8.73 -16.01
C VAL A 776 37.57 -7.67 -17.09
N SER A 777 36.49 -7.79 -17.85
CA SER A 777 36.03 -6.79 -18.80
C SER A 777 34.93 -5.90 -18.22
N THR A 778 34.75 -4.70 -18.78
CA THR A 778 33.65 -3.80 -18.39
C THR A 778 32.27 -4.45 -18.58
N SER A 779 32.05 -5.23 -19.63
CA SER A 779 30.79 -5.93 -19.88
C SER A 779 30.46 -7.01 -18.84
N GLN A 780 31.49 -7.63 -18.23
CA GLN A 780 31.28 -8.60 -17.15
C GLN A 780 30.89 -7.92 -15.83
N VAL A 781 31.38 -6.69 -15.61
CA VAL A 781 31.17 -5.95 -14.36
C VAL A 781 29.90 -5.10 -14.39
N GLY A 782 29.46 -4.62 -15.55
CA GLY A 782 28.30 -3.73 -15.67
C GLY A 782 28.65 -2.28 -15.33
N LEU A 783 27.83 -1.63 -14.49
CA LEU A 783 28.12 -0.30 -13.93
C LEU A 783 29.42 -0.37 -13.09
N THR A 784 30.30 0.60 -13.28
CA THR A 784 31.59 0.65 -12.57
C THR A 784 31.84 2.02 -11.95
N LEU A 785 32.09 2.05 -10.64
CA LEU A 785 32.61 3.15 -9.86
C LEU A 785 34.14 3.21 -9.92
N ILE A 786 34.81 2.04 -9.91
CA ILE A 786 36.25 1.91 -10.13
C ILE A 786 36.50 1.70 -11.63
N PRO A 787 37.21 2.60 -12.32
CA PRO A 787 37.46 2.45 -13.76
C PRO A 787 38.20 1.13 -14.09
N ILE A 788 37.54 0.27 -14.87
CA ILE A 788 38.14 -0.94 -15.46
C ILE A 788 38.86 -0.53 -16.74
N ASN A 789 40.19 -0.65 -16.76
CA ASN A 789 40.99 -0.31 -17.93
C ASN A 789 41.19 -1.55 -18.83
N SER A 790 41.96 -1.41 -19.91
CA SER A 790 42.25 -2.50 -20.85
C SER A 790 42.97 -3.72 -20.23
N TYR A 791 43.52 -3.59 -19.01
CA TYR A 791 44.17 -4.66 -18.26
C TYR A 791 43.22 -5.34 -17.27
N GLY A 792 42.06 -4.74 -17.00
CA GLY A 792 41.06 -5.22 -16.06
C GLY A 792 41.06 -4.46 -14.72
N PHE A 793 40.68 -5.14 -13.64
CA PHE A 793 40.56 -4.56 -12.30
C PHE A 793 41.91 -4.58 -11.59
N LEU A 794 42.40 -3.44 -11.13
CA LEU A 794 43.70 -3.35 -10.44
C LEU A 794 43.62 -3.97 -9.04
N ILE A 795 44.40 -5.02 -8.80
CA ILE A 795 44.47 -5.70 -7.51
C ILE A 795 45.58 -5.11 -6.65
N ALA A 796 46.79 -5.00 -7.20
CA ALA A 796 47.96 -4.53 -6.48
C ALA A 796 48.95 -3.82 -7.42
N GLN A 797 49.65 -2.82 -6.89
CA GLN A 797 50.68 -2.10 -7.61
C GLN A 797 51.91 -1.86 -6.74
N TYR A 798 53.08 -2.12 -7.30
CA TYR A 798 54.37 -2.02 -6.63
C TYR A 798 55.29 -1.09 -7.41
N GLN A 799 55.97 -0.20 -6.68
CA GLN A 799 57.10 0.55 -7.21
C GLN A 799 58.39 -0.13 -6.75
N VAL A 800 59.15 -0.64 -7.70
CA VAL A 800 60.35 -1.45 -7.46
C VAL A 800 61.57 -0.70 -7.94
N THR A 801 62.50 -0.42 -7.02
CA THR A 801 63.83 0.06 -7.38
C THR A 801 64.80 -1.12 -7.41
N LEU A 802 65.41 -1.33 -8.58
CA LEU A 802 66.29 -2.45 -8.87
C LEU A 802 67.75 -2.06 -8.60
N ASN A 803 68.36 -2.65 -7.57
CA ASN A 803 69.79 -2.49 -7.26
C ASN A 803 70.62 -3.63 -7.85
N LYS A 804 71.81 -3.32 -8.41
CA LYS A 804 72.71 -4.29 -9.07
C LYS A 804 73.41 -5.27 -8.10
N SER A 805 73.32 -5.08 -6.79
CA SER A 805 73.84 -6.03 -5.80
C SER A 805 73.16 -5.82 -4.44
N THR A 806 72.56 -6.91 -3.95
CA THR A 806 71.97 -7.11 -2.60
C THR A 806 70.79 -6.20 -2.21
N SER A 807 69.62 -6.86 -2.09
CA SER A 807 68.26 -6.37 -1.74
C SER A 807 67.68 -5.21 -2.56
N SER A 808 66.66 -5.53 -3.36
CA SER A 808 65.71 -4.55 -3.90
C SER A 808 64.89 -3.96 -2.75
N MET A 809 64.82 -2.63 -2.63
CA MET A 809 63.78 -2.01 -1.82
C MET A 809 62.46 -2.06 -2.60
N VAL A 810 61.54 -2.88 -2.11
CA VAL A 810 60.14 -2.89 -2.56
C VAL A 810 59.41 -1.91 -1.66
N THR A 811 59.07 -0.74 -2.19
CA THR A 811 58.20 0.19 -1.48
C THR A 811 56.76 -0.18 -1.83
N TYR A 812 56.02 -0.67 -0.83
CA TYR A 812 54.57 -0.81 -0.96
C TYR A 812 53.99 0.60 -1.14
N LEU A 813 53.44 0.90 -2.32
CA LEU A 813 52.31 1.81 -2.32
C LEU A 813 51.12 0.94 -1.92
N LEU A 814 50.68 1.07 -0.67
CA LEU A 814 49.32 0.68 -0.31
C LEU A 814 48.40 1.43 -1.28
N THR A 815 47.79 0.70 -2.21
CA THR A 815 46.65 1.19 -2.98
C THR A 815 45.47 1.30 -2.01
N LEU A 816 45.46 2.36 -1.20
CA LEU A 816 44.22 3.01 -0.79
C LEU A 816 43.60 3.57 -2.07
N ILE A 817 42.88 2.73 -2.82
CA ILE A 817 41.90 3.21 -3.81
C ILE A 817 40.78 3.84 -2.99
N GLY A 818 41.01 5.07 -2.55
CA GLY A 818 40.10 5.85 -1.71
C GLY A 818 40.07 7.35 -2.02
N ILE A 819 40.86 7.85 -2.98
CA ILE A 819 40.98 9.31 -3.23
C ILE A 819 40.74 9.69 -4.71
N LEU A 820 40.00 8.89 -5.48
CA LEU A 820 39.56 9.30 -6.83
C LEU A 820 38.06 9.05 -7.06
N ILE A 821 37.25 9.17 -6.00
CA ILE A 821 35.80 8.95 -6.12
C ILE A 821 35.06 10.27 -6.45
N GLY A 822 35.66 11.45 -6.21
CA GLY A 822 34.96 12.74 -6.38
C GLY A 822 34.49 13.09 -7.80
N SER A 823 35.18 12.63 -8.86
CA SER A 823 34.89 13.04 -10.24
C SER A 823 34.01 12.03 -11.00
N ALA A 824 34.11 10.73 -10.67
CA ALA A 824 33.27 9.68 -11.26
C ALA A 824 31.83 9.70 -10.70
N ILE A 825 31.66 10.21 -9.46
CA ILE A 825 30.37 10.39 -8.79
C ILE A 825 29.38 11.21 -9.64
N ILE A 826 29.83 12.24 -10.36
CA ILE A 826 28.94 13.14 -11.12
C ILE A 826 28.30 12.43 -12.33
N ILE A 827 29.02 11.52 -13.00
CA ILE A 827 28.52 10.82 -14.20
C ILE A 827 27.49 9.74 -13.81
N VAL A 828 27.68 9.07 -12.68
CA VAL A 828 26.75 8.05 -12.17
C VAL A 828 25.46 8.69 -11.61
N ILE A 829 25.58 9.85 -10.94
CA ILE A 829 24.42 10.66 -10.54
C ILE A 829 23.58 11.07 -11.77
N MET A 830 24.22 11.46 -12.88
CA MET A 830 23.51 11.83 -14.11
C MET A 830 22.83 10.65 -14.82
N LYS A 831 23.37 9.42 -14.72
CA LYS A 831 22.74 8.23 -15.31
C LYS A 831 21.47 7.79 -14.57
N ARG A 832 21.45 7.93 -13.24
CA ARG A 832 20.32 7.50 -12.39
C ARG A 832 19.28 8.61 -12.10
N GLY A 833 19.65 9.89 -12.23
CA GLY A 833 18.73 11.02 -12.02
C GLY A 833 17.78 11.34 -13.18
N ASN A 834 17.77 10.53 -14.24
CA ASN A 834 16.92 10.70 -15.43
C ASN A 834 15.76 9.67 -15.50
N ILE A 835 15.45 8.98 -14.41
CA ILE A 835 14.27 8.09 -14.28
C ILE A 835 13.21 8.79 -13.44
#